data_AF-A0A6J2RWW3-F1
#
_entry.id   AF-A0A6J2RWW3-F1
#
_cell.length_a   1.000
_cell.length_b   1.000
_cell.length_c   1.000
_cell.angle_alpha   90.00
_cell.angle_beta   90.00
_cell.angle_gamma   90.00
#
_symmetry.space_group_name_H-M   'P 1'
#
loop_
_entity.id
_entity.type
_entity.pdbx_description
1 polymer ?
#
loop_
_entity_poly.entity_id
_entity_poly.type
_entity_poly.pdbx_seq_one_letter_code
_entity_poly.pdbx_strand_id
1 'polypeptide(L)'
;MDLEDDTSVLTTLKSFNSFISRTEPPQRLSESSAGNGNLQSQYKRSMELFEAAERVHSKNRYLQLDGEKKQMELSHKRARFELEKAASDSARDFEHEVDRNQDLLGRIKKLEDRETDAAKKLSEQVEANRALRKNLEGLNRKLEERDTRLNTASQTIITLKDEIRELKQRIQNQDSTISSQTLENQEVQEQLDLQRRKYQEVSQLCQNLQAAQSSCSEHIIKIKELERRLTLQEQDIAIVKTVKSEVAKVPDLEKDVKRLREDNAFLRESRENCSLLKEEVEGLRRKLERMEKKKEELVNMELEKERLAEKLKAWENLGQSTGLNIRKPEDLSREVIQIQQREIALKEQNYTLNSRVRSAERLRSEFREESSQQRGKTLEEQKKREMQDSLVRRLQKRVLLLTKERDGMRAILESYDSELAPTEYSPQLSRRLREAEDVLQKTQNHNAEMEVQLTKAQDDTGTLKLQLQTLELESLKKHQASAADSNSSVTKEEVGILRQKIEDLESERQRLEEQNNILEMRLERHNLQGDYDPVKTQVLHFKMNPTTVAKQQRQQDVDALREEVTCLRDLVRSLQDGGAAAHSKADSSLHASGLGLSLPPSKEVLDLRKQMESSELRNQRLKEVFQRKIQEFRTVCYVLTGYQIDITTENQYRLASVYAEHMDDSLLFKKGSNGSMQLMETEFSKTLGEMVALHLHHQKSMPAFLSAVTLDLFSRQTTI
;
A
#
# COMPACT_ATOMS: atom_id res chain seq x y z
N MET A 1 -2.49 33.00 -87.73
CA MET A 1 -3.69 33.29 -86.92
C MET A 1 -3.95 34.78 -86.93
N ASP A 2 -4.73 35.38 -87.82
CA ASP A 2 -5.32 35.06 -89.15
C ASP A 2 -6.55 36.00 -89.24
N LEU A 3 -7.06 36.28 -90.45
CA LEU A 3 -8.01 37.38 -90.76
C LEU A 3 -7.28 38.74 -90.77
N GLU A 4 -6.73 39.25 -91.88
CA GLU A 4 -7.16 39.15 -93.29
C GLU A 4 -8.62 39.58 -93.51
N ASP A 5 -8.80 40.84 -93.94
CA ASP A 5 -9.85 41.22 -94.90
C ASP A 5 -9.45 42.50 -95.66
N ASP A 6 -8.53 42.34 -96.62
CA ASP A 6 -8.24 43.35 -97.64
C ASP A 6 -9.32 43.29 -98.72
N THR A 7 -10.21 44.28 -98.84
CA THR A 7 -10.95 44.50 -100.09
C THR A 7 -11.37 45.97 -100.33
N SER A 8 -10.82 46.55 -101.40
CA SER A 8 -11.48 47.45 -102.40
C SER A 8 -10.63 48.62 -102.92
N VAL A 9 -9.39 48.34 -103.35
CA VAL A 9 -8.77 49.14 -104.41
C VAL A 9 -9.56 48.91 -105.70
N LEU A 10 -10.39 49.89 -106.14
CA LEU A 10 -10.75 50.21 -107.54
C LEU A 10 -11.97 51.16 -107.65
N THR A 11 -11.74 52.46 -107.84
CA THR A 11 -12.54 53.33 -108.74
C THR A 11 -11.78 54.63 -109.07
N THR A 12 -10.67 54.51 -109.77
CA THR A 12 -10.11 55.63 -110.54
C THR A 12 -10.82 55.75 -111.90
N LEU A 13 -10.78 56.95 -112.49
CA LEU A 13 -10.87 57.18 -113.95
C LEU A 13 -12.16 56.78 -114.70
N LYS A 14 -13.28 57.47 -114.41
CA LYS A 14 -14.33 57.81 -115.41
C LYS A 14 -14.85 59.22 -115.09
N SER A 15 -14.33 60.30 -115.69
CA SER A 15 -14.88 60.80 -116.96
C SER A 15 -13.99 61.86 -117.64
N PHE A 16 -12.70 61.59 -117.83
CA PHE A 16 -11.79 62.45 -118.62
C PHE A 16 -11.52 61.83 -120.01
N ASN A 17 -12.55 61.71 -120.84
CA ASN A 17 -12.40 61.36 -122.27
C ASN A 17 -13.68 61.63 -123.09
N SER A 18 -13.88 62.88 -123.50
CA SER A 18 -14.80 63.25 -124.60
C SER A 18 -14.41 64.60 -125.22
N PHE A 19 -13.13 64.76 -125.54
CA PHE A 19 -12.63 65.84 -126.38
C PHE A 19 -12.18 65.24 -127.71
N ILE A 20 -12.47 65.91 -128.83
CA ILE A 20 -12.13 65.47 -130.21
C ILE A 20 -12.89 64.18 -130.60
N SER A 21 -14.00 64.22 -131.34
CA SER A 21 -14.01 64.64 -132.74
C SER A 21 -15.43 64.93 -133.26
N ARG A 22 -15.67 66.13 -133.80
CA ARG A 22 -16.42 66.31 -135.07
C ARG A 22 -16.22 67.72 -135.63
N THR A 23 -15.77 67.75 -136.88
CA THR A 23 -15.41 68.92 -137.66
C THR A 23 -16.50 69.24 -138.68
N GLU A 24 -16.96 70.49 -138.75
CA GLU A 24 -17.62 71.06 -139.93
C GLU A 24 -17.22 72.54 -140.11
N PRO A 25 -16.60 72.90 -141.25
CA PRO A 25 -16.48 74.26 -141.76
C PRO A 25 -17.17 74.39 -143.14
N PRO A 26 -17.11 75.55 -143.84
CA PRO A 26 -17.20 76.94 -143.40
C PRO A 26 -18.25 77.73 -144.22
N GLN A 27 -18.47 79.02 -143.95
CA GLN A 27 -18.78 79.98 -145.02
C GLN A 27 -18.35 81.42 -144.72
N ARG A 28 -17.41 81.92 -145.53
CA ARG A 28 -17.23 83.36 -145.84
C ARG A 28 -17.93 83.64 -147.16
N LEU A 29 -18.46 84.85 -147.32
CA LEU A 29 -18.70 85.67 -148.53
C LEU A 29 -19.52 86.89 -148.02
N SER A 30 -19.42 88.13 -148.50
CA SER A 30 -18.61 88.73 -149.58
C SER A 30 -18.44 90.24 -149.34
N GLU A 31 -17.42 90.86 -149.92
CA GLU A 31 -17.28 92.32 -150.00
C GLU A 31 -18.13 92.95 -151.14
N SER A 32 -18.04 94.29 -151.25
CA SER A 32 -18.66 95.21 -152.23
C SER A 32 -20.08 95.70 -151.89
N SER A 33 -20.48 96.96 -152.19
CA SER A 33 -19.80 98.02 -152.95
C SER A 33 -20.19 99.45 -152.50
N ALA A 34 -19.26 100.39 -152.72
CA ALA A 34 -19.42 101.86 -152.88
C ALA A 34 -20.10 102.72 -151.77
N GLY A 35 -19.36 103.70 -151.23
CA GLY A 35 -19.94 104.82 -150.46
C GLY A 35 -18.98 105.56 -149.50
N ASN A 36 -18.08 106.40 -150.04
CA ASN A 36 -17.14 107.31 -149.35
C ASN A 36 -17.38 107.64 -147.85
N GLY A 37 -16.36 107.40 -146.99
CA GLY A 37 -16.16 108.26 -145.81
C GLY A 37 -15.50 107.66 -144.55
N ASN A 38 -14.23 108.01 -144.32
CA ASN A 38 -13.60 108.23 -143.00
C ASN A 38 -13.31 107.02 -142.08
N LEU A 39 -12.06 106.49 -142.16
CA LEU A 39 -11.61 105.24 -141.51
C LEU A 39 -11.20 105.37 -140.01
N GLN A 40 -10.97 106.59 -139.51
CA GLN A 40 -10.33 106.80 -138.19
C GLN A 40 -11.26 106.54 -136.99
N SER A 41 -12.58 106.67 -137.18
CA SER A 41 -13.59 106.48 -136.13
C SER A 41 -13.82 105.01 -135.76
N GLN A 42 -13.71 104.10 -136.74
CA GLN A 42 -13.87 102.66 -136.50
C GLN A 42 -12.75 102.09 -135.61
N TYR A 43 -11.49 102.53 -135.81
CA TYR A 43 -10.36 102.05 -135.00
C TYR A 43 -10.49 102.40 -133.52
N LYS A 44 -10.90 103.63 -133.16
CA LYS A 44 -11.13 104.02 -131.76
C LYS A 44 -12.22 103.15 -131.12
N ARG A 45 -13.35 102.99 -131.81
CA ARG A 45 -14.46 102.17 -131.33
C ARG A 45 -14.09 100.69 -131.17
N SER A 46 -13.20 100.18 -132.02
CA SER A 46 -12.66 98.82 -131.87
C SER A 46 -11.72 98.68 -130.67
N MET A 47 -10.90 99.70 -130.36
CA MET A 47 -10.02 99.68 -129.19
C MET A 47 -10.81 99.73 -127.88
N GLU A 48 -11.81 100.62 -127.79
CA GLU A 48 -12.70 100.72 -126.62
C GLU A 48 -13.45 99.41 -126.33
N LEU A 49 -13.86 98.68 -127.38
CA LEU A 49 -14.47 97.35 -127.26
C LEU A 49 -13.45 96.30 -126.79
N PHE A 50 -12.20 96.37 -127.21
CA PHE A 50 -11.13 95.46 -126.77
C PHE A 50 -10.78 95.69 -125.29
N GLU A 51 -10.60 96.94 -124.87
CA GLU A 51 -10.40 97.31 -123.46
C GLU A 51 -11.62 96.97 -122.58
N ALA A 52 -12.84 97.02 -123.12
CA ALA A 52 -14.03 96.55 -122.44
C ALA A 52 -14.03 95.01 -122.29
N ALA A 53 -13.62 94.28 -123.33
CA ALA A 53 -13.48 92.82 -123.29
C ALA A 53 -12.39 92.38 -122.30
N GLU A 54 -11.23 93.06 -122.24
CA GLU A 54 -10.18 92.80 -121.25
C GLU A 54 -10.64 93.10 -119.82
N ARG A 55 -11.42 94.18 -119.61
CA ARG A 55 -12.06 94.45 -118.30
C ARG A 55 -13.09 93.38 -117.91
N VAL A 56 -13.84 92.84 -118.87
CA VAL A 56 -14.76 91.72 -118.62
C VAL A 56 -14.00 90.42 -118.34
N HIS A 57 -12.94 90.11 -119.09
CA HIS A 57 -12.11 88.91 -118.88
C HIS A 57 -11.35 88.96 -117.55
N SER A 58 -10.74 90.09 -117.19
CA SER A 58 -10.07 90.27 -115.90
C SER A 58 -11.07 90.19 -114.73
N LYS A 59 -12.27 90.78 -114.85
CA LYS A 59 -13.34 90.65 -113.85
C LYS A 59 -13.87 89.22 -113.74
N ASN A 60 -14.00 88.50 -114.87
CA ASN A 60 -14.42 87.09 -114.87
C ASN A 60 -13.35 86.19 -114.23
N ARG A 61 -12.07 86.38 -114.57
CA ARG A 61 -10.93 85.72 -113.92
C ARG A 61 -10.85 86.02 -112.42
N TYR A 62 -11.13 87.26 -112.01
CA TYR A 62 -11.24 87.61 -110.59
C TYR A 62 -12.39 86.86 -109.89
N LEU A 63 -13.58 86.80 -110.50
CA LEU A 63 -14.72 86.06 -109.95
C LEU A 63 -14.48 84.55 -109.89
N GLN A 64 -13.76 83.98 -110.85
CA GLN A 64 -13.31 82.59 -110.82
C GLN A 64 -12.35 82.35 -109.65
N LEU A 65 -11.30 83.17 -109.51
CA LEU A 65 -10.33 83.07 -108.41
C LEU A 65 -10.97 83.33 -107.03
N ASP A 66 -11.96 84.23 -106.92
CA ASP A 66 -12.72 84.46 -105.68
C ASP A 66 -13.66 83.29 -105.35
N GLY A 67 -14.25 82.65 -106.37
CA GLY A 67 -15.01 81.41 -106.24
C GLY A 67 -14.14 80.24 -105.76
N GLU A 68 -12.99 80.03 -106.41
CA GLU A 68 -11.98 79.03 -106.01
C GLU A 68 -11.47 79.29 -104.59
N LYS A 69 -11.14 80.54 -104.25
CA LYS A 69 -10.72 80.94 -102.90
C LYS A 69 -11.79 80.61 -101.87
N LYS A 70 -13.07 80.95 -102.11
CA LYS A 70 -14.18 80.62 -101.21
C LYS A 70 -14.39 79.11 -101.08
N GLN A 71 -14.24 78.36 -102.16
CA GLN A 71 -14.30 76.90 -102.14
C GLN A 71 -13.14 76.29 -101.32
N MET A 72 -11.94 76.84 -101.44
CA MET A 72 -10.76 76.44 -100.65
C MET A 72 -10.88 76.85 -99.17
N GLU A 73 -11.45 78.01 -98.86
CA GLU A 73 -11.75 78.39 -97.47
C GLU A 73 -12.80 77.47 -96.84
N LEU A 74 -13.82 77.08 -97.61
CA LEU A 74 -14.85 76.13 -97.15
C LEU A 74 -14.28 74.71 -96.99
N SER A 75 -13.42 74.24 -97.91
CA SER A 75 -12.76 72.94 -97.77
C SER A 75 -11.78 72.92 -96.59
N HIS A 76 -11.00 73.99 -96.38
CA HIS A 76 -10.11 74.11 -95.23
C HIS A 76 -10.89 74.19 -93.90
N LYS A 77 -12.04 74.88 -93.86
CA LYS A 77 -12.94 74.87 -92.69
C LYS A 77 -13.52 73.48 -92.40
N ARG A 78 -13.92 72.73 -93.44
CA ARG A 78 -14.38 71.34 -93.31
C ARG A 78 -13.27 70.42 -92.81
N ALA A 79 -12.10 70.43 -93.46
CA ALA A 79 -10.95 69.63 -93.06
C ALA A 79 -10.50 69.94 -91.62
N ARG A 80 -10.50 71.22 -91.21
CA ARG A 80 -10.23 71.59 -89.81
C ARG A 80 -11.28 71.04 -88.85
N PHE A 81 -12.57 71.16 -89.17
CA PHE A 81 -13.65 70.61 -88.34
C PHE A 81 -13.60 69.08 -88.26
N GLU A 82 -13.28 68.40 -89.36
CA GLU A 82 -13.10 66.95 -89.42
C GLU A 82 -11.89 66.49 -88.59
N LEU A 83 -10.76 67.21 -88.65
CA LEU A 83 -9.59 66.96 -87.79
C LEU A 83 -9.87 67.25 -86.32
N GLU A 84 -10.56 68.35 -86.00
CA GLU A 84 -10.92 68.73 -84.63
C GLU A 84 -11.93 67.73 -84.03
N LYS A 85 -12.88 67.27 -84.83
CA LYS A 85 -13.80 66.19 -84.46
C LYS A 85 -13.04 64.87 -84.26
N ALA A 86 -12.18 64.45 -85.19
CA ALA A 86 -11.40 63.22 -85.05
C ALA A 86 -10.46 63.24 -83.84
N ALA A 87 -9.87 64.40 -83.52
CA ALA A 87 -9.09 64.60 -82.30
C ALA A 87 -9.95 64.54 -81.04
N SER A 88 -11.17 65.09 -81.06
CA SER A 88 -12.12 65.00 -79.94
C SER A 88 -12.65 63.58 -79.72
N ASP A 89 -12.97 62.85 -80.81
CA ASP A 89 -13.42 61.46 -80.75
C ASP A 89 -12.26 60.59 -80.21
N SER A 90 -11.04 60.76 -80.73
CA SER A 90 -9.85 60.06 -80.23
C SER A 90 -9.50 60.39 -78.77
N ALA A 91 -9.63 61.65 -78.34
CA ALA A 91 -9.40 62.04 -76.94
C ALA A 91 -10.40 61.34 -76.00
N ARG A 92 -11.67 61.25 -76.41
CA ARG A 92 -12.71 60.52 -75.66
C ARG A 92 -12.43 59.02 -75.61
N ASP A 93 -11.95 58.43 -76.69
CA ASP A 93 -11.55 57.01 -76.69
C ASP A 93 -10.35 56.77 -75.75
N PHE A 94 -9.37 57.69 -75.70
CA PHE A 94 -8.28 57.63 -74.72
C PHE A 94 -8.76 57.79 -73.28
N GLU A 95 -9.72 58.68 -72.99
CA GLU A 95 -10.34 58.79 -71.65
C GLU A 95 -11.02 57.47 -71.24
N HIS A 96 -11.81 56.87 -72.15
CA HIS A 96 -12.45 55.57 -71.90
C HIS A 96 -11.42 54.44 -71.67
N GLU A 97 -10.30 54.44 -72.38
CA GLU A 97 -9.21 53.49 -72.12
C GLU A 97 -8.48 53.77 -70.80
N VAL A 98 -8.31 55.03 -70.40
CA VAL A 98 -7.75 55.37 -69.09
C VAL A 98 -8.68 54.89 -67.97
N ASP A 99 -9.98 55.10 -68.08
CA ASP A 99 -10.97 54.62 -67.12
C ASP A 99 -10.98 53.08 -67.04
N ARG A 100 -10.98 52.39 -68.20
CA ARG A 100 -10.84 50.92 -68.27
C ARG A 100 -9.57 50.44 -67.58
N ASN A 101 -8.44 51.10 -67.80
CA ASN A 101 -7.16 50.76 -67.16
C ASN A 101 -7.18 51.01 -65.65
N GLN A 102 -7.82 52.08 -65.17
CA GLN A 102 -8.01 52.31 -63.72
C GLN A 102 -8.89 51.23 -63.10
N ASP A 103 -9.97 50.82 -63.78
CA ASP A 103 -10.86 49.74 -63.36
C ASP A 103 -10.15 48.38 -63.30
N LEU A 104 -9.29 48.08 -64.29
CA LEU A 104 -8.44 46.90 -64.31
C LEU A 104 -7.39 46.91 -63.19
N LEU A 105 -6.71 48.04 -62.96
CA LEU A 105 -5.79 48.20 -61.82
C LEU A 105 -6.50 48.04 -60.48
N GLY A 106 -7.73 48.56 -60.35
CA GLY A 106 -8.57 48.36 -59.16
C GLY A 106 -9.00 46.90 -58.95
N ARG A 107 -9.18 46.13 -60.03
CA ARG A 107 -9.44 44.67 -59.97
C ARG A 107 -8.17 43.90 -59.61
N ILE A 108 -7.02 44.26 -60.18
CA ILE A 108 -5.71 43.64 -59.88
C ILE A 108 -5.40 43.80 -58.39
N LYS A 109 -5.46 45.02 -57.84
CA LYS A 109 -5.25 45.26 -56.40
C LYS A 109 -6.17 44.42 -55.51
N LYS A 110 -7.46 44.32 -55.86
CA LYS A 110 -8.42 43.47 -55.13
C LYS A 110 -8.10 41.97 -55.23
N LEU A 111 -7.39 41.52 -56.27
CA LEU A 111 -6.90 40.15 -56.40
C LEU A 111 -5.61 39.95 -55.59
N GLU A 112 -4.67 40.90 -55.65
CA GLU A 112 -3.45 40.92 -54.83
C GLU A 112 -3.80 40.90 -53.33
N ASP A 113 -4.71 41.76 -52.87
CA ASP A 113 -5.20 41.79 -51.48
C ASP A 113 -5.74 40.42 -51.06
N ARG A 114 -6.60 39.80 -51.90
CA ARG A 114 -7.16 38.46 -51.67
C ARG A 114 -6.09 37.37 -51.66
N GLU A 115 -5.07 37.46 -52.50
CA GLU A 115 -3.95 36.53 -52.53
C GLU A 115 -3.10 36.65 -51.27
N THR A 116 -2.79 37.88 -50.81
CA THR A 116 -2.06 38.06 -49.55
C THR A 116 -2.86 37.56 -48.33
N ASP A 117 -4.17 37.76 -48.31
CA ASP A 117 -5.03 37.24 -47.24
C ASP A 117 -5.19 35.71 -47.29
N ALA A 118 -5.21 35.11 -48.48
CA ALA A 118 -5.15 33.66 -48.65
C ALA A 118 -3.79 33.10 -48.19
N ALA A 119 -2.69 33.77 -48.53
CA ALA A 119 -1.34 33.39 -48.11
C ALA A 119 -1.16 33.49 -46.59
N LYS A 120 -1.67 34.54 -45.93
CA LYS A 120 -1.70 34.66 -44.46
C LYS A 120 -2.45 33.49 -43.82
N LYS A 121 -3.68 33.22 -44.27
CA LYS A 121 -4.51 32.10 -43.77
C LYS A 121 -3.83 30.74 -43.98
N LEU A 122 -3.16 30.54 -45.11
CA LEU A 122 -2.37 29.33 -45.37
C LEU A 122 -1.18 29.22 -44.41
N SER A 123 -0.46 30.32 -44.15
CA SER A 123 0.64 30.36 -43.18
C SER A 123 0.16 30.02 -41.77
N GLU A 124 -0.94 30.62 -41.32
CA GLU A 124 -1.58 30.32 -40.02
C GLU A 124 -1.97 28.84 -39.92
N GLN A 125 -2.56 28.26 -40.97
CA GLN A 125 -2.88 26.83 -41.02
C GLN A 125 -1.63 25.93 -40.99
N VAL A 126 -0.55 26.33 -41.67
CA VAL A 126 0.73 25.58 -41.67
C VAL A 126 1.37 25.62 -40.27
N GLU A 127 1.33 26.77 -39.60
CA GLU A 127 1.84 26.92 -38.22
C GLU A 127 1.01 26.12 -37.21
N ALA A 128 -0.32 26.18 -37.31
CA ALA A 128 -1.22 25.37 -36.48
C ALA A 128 -0.97 23.87 -36.68
N ASN A 129 -0.84 23.40 -37.92
CA ASN A 129 -0.48 22.02 -38.24
C ASN A 129 0.91 21.64 -37.69
N ARG A 130 1.89 22.56 -37.74
CA ARG A 130 3.24 22.34 -37.19
C ARG A 130 3.22 22.24 -35.66
N ALA A 131 2.38 23.02 -34.98
CA ALA A 131 2.17 22.92 -33.54
C ALA A 131 1.49 21.59 -33.16
N LEU A 132 0.44 21.18 -33.89
CA LEU A 132 -0.22 19.89 -33.70
C LEU A 132 0.75 18.71 -33.89
N ARG A 133 1.58 18.72 -34.94
CA ARG A 133 2.62 17.69 -35.15
C ARG A 133 3.61 17.61 -33.99
N LYS A 134 4.13 18.75 -33.51
CA LYS A 134 5.00 18.79 -32.31
C LYS A 134 4.32 18.23 -31.07
N ASN A 135 3.03 18.50 -30.88
CA ASN A 135 2.26 17.96 -29.76
C ASN A 135 2.07 16.44 -29.87
N LEU A 136 1.79 15.92 -31.07
CA LEU A 136 1.70 14.47 -31.34
C LEU A 136 3.06 13.77 -31.13
N GLU A 137 4.16 14.33 -31.64
CA GLU A 137 5.52 13.83 -31.37
C GLU A 137 5.84 13.81 -29.87
N GLY A 138 5.45 14.86 -29.13
CA GLY A 138 5.62 14.94 -27.68
C GLY A 138 4.76 13.96 -26.89
N LEU A 139 3.58 13.59 -27.41
CA LEU A 139 2.73 12.54 -26.84
C LEU A 139 3.28 11.15 -27.15
N ASN A 140 3.76 10.90 -28.37
CA ASN A 140 4.37 9.63 -28.75
C ASN A 140 5.64 9.33 -27.94
N ARG A 141 6.54 10.31 -27.75
CA ARG A 141 7.71 10.13 -26.87
C ARG A 141 7.31 9.80 -25.43
N LYS A 142 6.25 10.43 -24.91
CA LYS A 142 5.70 10.09 -23.58
C LYS A 142 5.14 8.68 -23.53
N LEU A 143 4.50 8.21 -24.61
CA LEU A 143 3.99 6.84 -24.74
C LEU A 143 5.16 5.83 -24.73
N GLU A 144 6.18 6.05 -25.57
CA GLU A 144 7.42 5.25 -25.62
C GLU A 144 8.13 5.22 -24.25
N GLU A 145 8.19 6.34 -23.53
CA GLU A 145 8.68 6.41 -22.15
C GLU A 145 7.82 5.61 -21.15
N ARG A 146 6.49 5.49 -21.37
CA ARG A 146 5.64 4.63 -20.54
C ARG A 146 5.85 3.16 -20.87
N ASP A 147 5.93 2.81 -22.14
CA ASP A 147 6.09 1.43 -22.61
C ASP A 147 7.46 0.85 -22.20
N THR A 148 8.53 1.63 -22.34
CA THR A 148 9.86 1.26 -21.83
C THR A 148 9.85 1.04 -20.31
N ARG A 149 9.20 1.93 -19.54
CA ARG A 149 9.03 1.73 -18.09
C ARG A 149 8.20 0.48 -17.77
N LEU A 150 7.10 0.24 -18.49
CA LEU A 150 6.26 -0.95 -18.34
C LEU A 150 7.05 -2.24 -18.64
N ASN A 151 7.90 -2.22 -19.68
CA ASN A 151 8.77 -3.34 -20.02
C ASN A 151 9.81 -3.59 -18.93
N THR A 152 10.47 -2.56 -18.39
CA THR A 152 11.40 -2.73 -17.26
C THR A 152 10.71 -3.26 -15.99
N ALA A 153 9.49 -2.77 -15.68
CA ALA A 153 8.69 -3.27 -14.56
C ALA A 153 8.22 -4.72 -14.79
N SER A 154 7.91 -5.10 -16.03
CA SER A 154 7.54 -6.48 -16.38
C SER A 154 8.74 -7.43 -16.22
N GLN A 155 9.94 -6.97 -16.59
CA GLN A 155 11.18 -7.72 -16.38
C GLN A 155 11.49 -7.91 -14.88
N THR A 156 11.36 -6.87 -14.04
CA THR A 156 11.57 -7.03 -12.58
C THR A 156 10.51 -7.90 -11.92
N ILE A 157 9.26 -7.88 -12.41
CA ILE A 157 8.22 -8.82 -11.97
C ILE A 157 8.59 -10.28 -12.33
N ILE A 158 9.23 -10.52 -13.47
CA ILE A 158 9.70 -11.87 -13.85
C ILE A 158 10.83 -12.31 -12.93
N THR A 159 11.87 -11.49 -12.71
CA THR A 159 12.99 -11.86 -11.82
C THR A 159 12.52 -12.12 -10.39
N LEU A 160 11.64 -11.27 -9.84
CA LEU A 160 11.03 -11.48 -8.52
C LEU A 160 10.17 -12.76 -8.47
N LYS A 161 9.46 -13.12 -9.55
CA LYS A 161 8.70 -14.38 -9.64
C LYS A 161 9.61 -15.62 -9.70
N ASP A 162 10.81 -15.50 -10.23
CA ASP A 162 11.81 -16.57 -10.26
C ASP A 162 12.50 -16.70 -8.89
N GLU A 163 12.91 -15.59 -8.26
CA GLU A 163 13.41 -15.55 -6.88
C GLU A 163 12.39 -16.15 -5.88
N ILE A 164 11.10 -15.83 -6.01
CA ILE A 164 10.03 -16.43 -5.18
C ILE A 164 9.92 -17.95 -5.41
N ARG A 165 10.18 -18.45 -6.63
CA ARG A 165 10.19 -19.89 -6.92
C ARG A 165 11.39 -20.57 -6.25
N GLU A 166 12.58 -19.97 -6.36
CA GLU A 166 13.77 -20.48 -5.66
C GLU A 166 13.59 -20.49 -4.14
N LEU A 167 13.08 -19.41 -3.54
CA LEU A 167 12.86 -19.33 -2.11
C LEU A 167 11.84 -20.36 -1.64
N LYS A 168 10.75 -20.58 -2.38
CA LYS A 168 9.79 -21.66 -2.09
C LYS A 168 10.44 -23.04 -2.14
N GLN A 169 11.31 -23.30 -3.13
CA GLN A 169 12.03 -24.57 -3.22
C GLN A 169 13.02 -24.75 -2.07
N ARG A 170 13.72 -23.68 -1.64
CA ARG A 170 14.61 -23.71 -0.47
C ARG A 170 13.84 -23.99 0.83
N ILE A 171 12.68 -23.36 1.02
CA ILE A 171 11.79 -23.60 2.18
C ILE A 171 11.31 -25.06 2.17
N GLN A 172 10.80 -25.57 1.04
CA GLN A 172 10.36 -26.97 0.93
C GLN A 172 11.48 -27.97 1.24
N ASN A 173 12.70 -27.69 0.77
CA ASN A 173 13.88 -28.50 1.10
C ASN A 173 14.18 -28.43 2.61
N GLN A 174 14.13 -27.25 3.22
CA GLN A 174 14.32 -27.07 4.67
C GLN A 174 13.25 -27.81 5.49
N ASP A 175 11.98 -27.70 5.13
CA ASP A 175 10.87 -28.43 5.77
C ASP A 175 11.08 -29.95 5.71
N SER A 176 11.60 -30.47 4.59
CA SER A 176 11.94 -31.90 4.45
C SER A 176 13.09 -32.30 5.38
N THR A 177 14.12 -31.46 5.53
CA THR A 177 15.24 -31.73 6.46
C THR A 177 14.82 -31.63 7.92
N ILE A 178 13.96 -30.68 8.26
CA ILE A 178 13.37 -30.56 9.61
C ILE A 178 12.52 -31.80 9.91
N SER A 179 11.71 -32.25 8.95
CA SER A 179 10.90 -33.46 9.09
C SER A 179 11.77 -34.70 9.38
N SER A 180 12.86 -34.91 8.63
CA SER A 180 13.84 -35.98 8.91
C SER A 180 14.42 -35.86 10.32
N GLN A 181 14.89 -34.67 10.69
CA GLN A 181 15.45 -34.43 12.02
C GLN A 181 14.42 -34.63 13.14
N THR A 182 13.14 -34.33 12.92
CA THR A 182 12.10 -34.60 13.93
C THR A 182 11.84 -36.09 14.12
N LEU A 183 11.94 -36.91 13.07
CA LEU A 183 11.85 -38.36 13.16
C LEU A 183 13.08 -38.94 13.89
N GLU A 184 14.30 -38.52 13.51
CA GLU A 184 15.54 -38.91 14.19
C GLU A 184 15.51 -38.57 15.69
N ASN A 185 15.00 -37.38 16.07
CA ASN A 185 14.82 -37.01 17.47
C ASN A 185 13.77 -37.85 18.20
N GLN A 186 12.71 -38.29 17.52
CA GLN A 186 11.72 -39.21 18.09
C GLN A 186 12.33 -40.59 18.34
N GLU A 187 13.07 -41.15 17.38
CA GLU A 187 13.77 -42.44 17.53
C GLU A 187 14.79 -42.40 18.69
N VAL A 188 15.57 -41.32 18.81
CA VAL A 188 16.52 -41.15 19.92
C VAL A 188 15.79 -41.00 21.27
N GLN A 189 14.64 -40.32 21.30
CA GLN A 189 13.83 -40.18 22.51
C GLN A 189 13.23 -41.53 22.95
N GLU A 190 12.73 -42.34 22.02
CA GLU A 190 12.24 -43.70 22.31
C GLU A 190 13.36 -44.61 22.83
N GLN A 191 14.57 -44.53 22.24
CA GLN A 191 15.75 -45.25 22.74
C GLN A 191 16.14 -44.81 24.15
N LEU A 192 16.08 -43.50 24.45
CA LEU A 192 16.36 -42.97 25.79
C LEU A 192 15.34 -43.47 26.82
N ASP A 193 14.05 -43.48 26.47
CA ASP A 193 12.99 -43.96 27.36
C ASP A 193 13.06 -45.48 27.58
N LEU A 194 13.47 -46.26 26.58
CA LEU A 194 13.81 -47.67 26.74
C LEU A 194 14.98 -47.90 27.71
N GLN A 195 16.05 -47.11 27.62
CA GLN A 195 17.18 -47.19 28.56
C GLN A 195 16.77 -46.78 29.98
N ARG A 196 15.92 -45.76 30.12
CA ARG A 196 15.37 -45.34 31.42
C ARG A 196 14.54 -46.44 32.09
N ARG A 197 13.69 -47.15 31.33
CA ARG A 197 12.92 -48.31 31.85
C ARG A 197 13.86 -49.42 32.34
N LYS A 198 14.87 -49.81 31.54
CA LYS A 198 15.87 -50.80 31.95
C LYS A 198 16.62 -50.38 33.21
N TYR A 199 16.99 -49.11 33.35
CA TYR A 199 17.63 -48.60 34.56
C TYR A 199 16.70 -48.65 35.79
N GLN A 200 15.40 -48.35 35.62
CA GLN A 200 14.40 -48.48 36.68
C GLN A 200 14.21 -49.94 37.11
N GLU A 201 14.12 -50.88 36.16
CA GLU A 201 14.04 -52.33 36.42
C GLU A 201 15.26 -52.82 37.21
N VAL A 202 16.48 -52.47 36.79
CA VAL A 202 17.73 -52.83 37.50
C VAL A 202 17.75 -52.20 38.90
N SER A 203 17.35 -50.94 39.05
CA SER A 203 17.28 -50.25 40.35
C SER A 203 16.30 -50.93 41.32
N GLN A 204 15.13 -51.36 40.85
CA GLN A 204 14.18 -52.15 41.65
C GLN A 204 14.77 -53.51 42.04
N LEU A 205 15.48 -54.17 41.13
CA LEU A 205 16.13 -55.46 41.38
C LEU A 205 17.24 -55.33 42.45
N CYS A 206 18.03 -54.25 42.41
CA CYS A 206 19.02 -53.92 43.44
C CYS A 206 18.36 -53.64 44.81
N GLN A 207 17.25 -52.89 44.85
CA GLN A 207 16.51 -52.63 46.10
C GLN A 207 15.95 -53.93 46.71
N ASN A 208 15.37 -54.81 45.89
CA ASN A 208 14.88 -56.11 46.33
C ASN A 208 16.01 -57.01 46.88
N LEU A 209 17.17 -57.02 46.22
CA LEU A 209 18.34 -57.77 46.68
C LEU A 209 18.91 -57.21 47.99
N GLN A 210 18.94 -55.88 48.14
CA GLN A 210 19.36 -55.22 49.38
C GLN A 210 18.41 -55.52 50.56
N ALA A 211 17.09 -55.58 50.32
CA ALA A 211 16.10 -55.96 51.32
C ALA A 211 16.20 -57.46 51.72
N ALA A 212 16.49 -58.34 50.75
CA ALA A 212 16.77 -59.74 51.03
C ALA A 212 18.08 -59.89 51.84
N GLN A 213 19.10 -59.09 51.54
CA GLN A 213 20.37 -59.07 52.27
C GLN A 213 20.20 -58.56 53.72
N SER A 214 19.38 -57.52 53.96
CA SER A 214 19.11 -57.06 55.32
C SER A 214 18.37 -58.11 56.15
N SER A 215 17.32 -58.72 55.60
CA SER A 215 16.61 -59.85 56.24
C SER A 215 17.55 -61.02 56.56
N CYS A 216 18.43 -61.39 55.63
CA CYS A 216 19.45 -62.43 55.87
C CYS A 216 20.40 -62.04 57.02
N SER A 217 20.81 -60.77 57.10
CA SER A 217 21.66 -60.28 58.20
C SER A 217 20.96 -60.32 59.56
N GLU A 218 19.66 -60.02 59.62
CA GLU A 218 18.84 -60.13 60.84
C GLU A 218 18.73 -61.59 61.31
N HIS A 219 18.52 -62.53 60.37
CA HIS A 219 18.53 -63.96 60.68
C HIS A 219 19.90 -64.43 61.23
N ILE A 220 21.01 -63.97 60.65
CA ILE A 220 22.37 -64.27 61.13
C ILE A 220 22.59 -63.71 62.55
N ILE A 221 22.14 -62.48 62.83
CA ILE A 221 22.20 -61.90 64.18
C ILE A 221 21.37 -62.73 65.16
N LYS A 222 20.17 -63.19 64.76
CA LYS A 222 19.31 -64.01 65.61
C LYS A 222 19.91 -65.38 65.91
N ILE A 223 20.55 -66.02 64.94
CA ILE A 223 21.30 -67.27 65.14
C ILE A 223 22.42 -67.06 66.17
N LYS A 224 23.26 -66.02 66.00
CA LYS A 224 24.34 -65.69 66.95
C LYS A 224 23.84 -65.35 68.36
N GLU A 225 22.64 -64.79 68.49
CA GLU A 225 22.00 -64.55 69.79
C GLU A 225 21.55 -65.85 70.45
N LEU A 226 20.98 -66.79 69.68
CA LEU A 226 20.56 -68.11 70.18
C LEU A 226 21.77 -68.98 70.55
N GLU A 227 22.83 -68.97 69.75
CA GLU A 227 24.12 -69.62 70.06
C GLU A 227 24.69 -69.09 71.39
N ARG A 228 24.73 -67.76 71.59
CA ARG A 228 25.15 -67.16 72.86
C ARG A 228 24.30 -67.63 74.04
N ARG A 229 22.96 -67.66 73.89
CA ARG A 229 22.06 -68.16 74.96
C ARG A 229 22.34 -69.63 75.29
N LEU A 230 22.63 -70.47 74.29
CA LEU A 230 23.02 -71.87 74.51
C LEU A 230 24.31 -71.95 75.34
N THR A 231 25.37 -71.23 74.94
CA THR A 231 26.65 -71.24 75.66
C THR A 231 26.56 -70.73 77.10
N LEU A 232 25.65 -69.80 77.38
CA LEU A 232 25.38 -69.32 78.74
C LEU A 232 24.67 -70.40 79.59
N GLN A 233 23.69 -71.11 79.02
CA GLN A 233 23.04 -72.24 79.72
C GLN A 233 24.01 -73.39 80.01
N GLU A 234 24.95 -73.67 79.10
CA GLU A 234 26.02 -74.64 79.33
C GLU A 234 26.97 -74.21 80.46
N GLN A 235 27.27 -72.90 80.56
CA GLN A 235 28.05 -72.33 81.66
C GLN A 235 27.30 -72.40 83.00
N ASP A 236 26.01 -72.09 83.04
CA ASP A 236 25.19 -72.20 84.26
C ASP A 236 25.17 -73.64 84.80
N ILE A 237 25.05 -74.64 83.92
CA ILE A 237 25.13 -76.07 84.26
C ILE A 237 26.51 -76.44 84.85
N ALA A 238 27.59 -75.83 84.35
CA ALA A 238 28.93 -76.01 84.89
C ALA A 238 29.09 -75.36 86.28
N ILE A 239 28.57 -74.14 86.47
CA ILE A 239 28.61 -73.41 87.75
C ILE A 239 27.85 -74.17 88.85
N VAL A 240 26.69 -74.76 88.54
CA VAL A 240 25.94 -75.59 89.50
C VAL A 240 26.72 -76.85 89.93
N LYS A 241 27.61 -77.38 89.09
CA LYS A 241 28.52 -78.48 89.48
C LYS A 241 29.65 -78.00 90.39
N THR A 242 30.27 -76.84 90.12
CA THR A 242 31.35 -76.31 90.96
C THR A 242 30.85 -75.83 92.33
N VAL A 243 29.70 -75.15 92.41
CA VAL A 243 29.12 -74.70 93.70
C VAL A 243 28.85 -75.87 94.65
N LYS A 244 28.42 -77.03 94.14
CA LYS A 244 28.28 -78.26 94.94
C LYS A 244 29.62 -78.79 95.50
N SER A 245 30.75 -78.44 94.88
CA SER A 245 32.09 -78.86 95.32
C SER A 245 32.76 -77.87 96.29
N GLU A 246 32.39 -76.58 96.26
CA GLU A 246 33.02 -75.56 97.12
C GLU A 246 32.44 -75.48 98.54
N VAL A 247 31.18 -75.91 98.74
CA VAL A 247 30.57 -76.04 100.08
C VAL A 247 31.38 -76.98 101.00
N ALA A 248 32.24 -77.85 100.45
CA ALA A 248 33.10 -78.75 101.21
C ALA A 248 34.42 -78.12 101.73
N LYS A 249 34.76 -76.87 101.38
CA LYS A 249 36.10 -76.28 101.63
C LYS A 249 36.14 -75.06 102.57
N VAL A 250 35.04 -74.76 103.25
CA VAL A 250 34.90 -73.58 104.13
C VAL A 250 36.00 -73.40 105.22
N PRO A 251 36.63 -74.44 105.82
CA PRO A 251 37.59 -74.25 106.91
C PRO A 251 38.93 -73.57 106.57
N ASP A 252 39.33 -73.50 105.29
CA ASP A 252 40.68 -73.00 104.95
C ASP A 252 40.75 -71.48 104.70
N LEU A 253 39.63 -70.83 104.39
CA LEU A 253 39.59 -69.40 104.05
C LEU A 253 39.88 -68.46 105.24
N GLU A 254 39.78 -68.95 106.49
CA GLU A 254 40.08 -68.15 107.68
C GLU A 254 41.58 -67.83 107.84
N LYS A 255 42.47 -68.58 107.17
CA LYS A 255 43.93 -68.43 107.30
C LYS A 255 44.49 -67.28 106.45
N ASP A 256 43.90 -66.98 105.30
CA ASP A 256 44.44 -66.00 104.35
C ASP A 256 44.14 -64.53 104.72
N VAL A 257 43.14 -64.30 105.58
CA VAL A 257 42.77 -62.96 106.10
C VAL A 257 43.89 -62.28 106.91
N LYS A 258 44.94 -63.02 107.32
CA LYS A 258 46.13 -62.45 107.96
C LYS A 258 47.16 -61.88 106.98
N ARG A 259 47.33 -62.47 105.78
CA ARG A 259 48.37 -62.06 104.81
C ARG A 259 48.04 -60.73 104.12
N LEU A 260 46.78 -60.54 103.71
CA LEU A 260 46.33 -59.35 102.97
C LEU A 260 46.44 -58.00 103.72
N ARG A 261 46.80 -58.01 105.01
CA ARG A 261 47.05 -56.79 105.79
C ARG A 261 48.45 -56.20 105.57
N GLU A 262 49.42 -57.00 105.13
CA GLU A 262 50.81 -56.56 104.97
C GLU A 262 51.02 -55.92 103.57
N ASP A 263 50.44 -56.50 102.51
CA ASP A 263 50.52 -55.98 101.13
C ASP A 263 49.94 -54.56 100.97
N ASN A 264 48.98 -54.18 101.84
CA ASN A 264 48.33 -52.86 101.81
C ASN A 264 49.24 -51.68 102.21
N ALA A 265 50.42 -51.95 102.79
CA ALA A 265 51.40 -50.91 103.10
C ALA A 265 52.18 -50.48 101.85
N PHE A 266 52.67 -51.45 101.07
CA PHE A 266 53.57 -51.23 99.92
C PHE A 266 52.91 -50.46 98.77
N LEU A 267 51.60 -50.67 98.54
CA LEU A 267 50.86 -50.01 97.45
C LEU A 267 50.63 -48.50 97.67
N ARG A 268 50.85 -47.96 98.87
CA ARG A 268 50.69 -46.53 99.14
C ARG A 268 51.86 -45.70 98.59
N GLU A 269 53.08 -46.21 98.70
CA GLU A 269 54.31 -45.53 98.28
C GLU A 269 54.42 -45.44 96.74
N SER A 270 53.93 -46.46 96.01
CA SER A 270 53.85 -46.45 94.55
C SER A 270 52.88 -45.39 93.97
N ARG A 271 51.89 -44.96 94.77
CA ARG A 271 50.84 -44.04 94.33
C ARG A 271 51.35 -42.62 94.08
N GLU A 272 52.35 -42.17 94.84
CA GLU A 272 52.86 -40.79 94.80
C GLU A 272 53.68 -40.54 93.51
N ASN A 273 54.51 -41.50 93.10
CA ASN A 273 55.19 -41.48 91.79
C ASN A 273 54.20 -41.46 90.60
N CYS A 274 53.04 -42.12 90.75
CA CYS A 274 51.99 -42.09 89.74
C CYS A 274 51.22 -40.75 89.64
N SER A 275 51.29 -39.88 90.66
CA SER A 275 50.72 -38.52 90.59
C SER A 275 51.59 -37.58 89.78
N LEU A 276 52.91 -37.58 90.02
CA LEU A 276 53.85 -36.70 89.33
C LEU A 276 53.84 -36.94 87.80
N LEU A 277 53.85 -38.20 87.37
CA LEU A 277 53.72 -38.57 85.96
C LEU A 277 52.40 -38.11 85.32
N LYS A 278 51.31 -38.02 86.09
CA LYS A 278 50.02 -37.50 85.59
C LYS A 278 50.07 -35.99 85.39
N GLU A 279 50.67 -35.25 86.32
CA GLU A 279 50.83 -33.80 86.19
C GLU A 279 51.71 -33.42 84.99
N GLU A 280 52.78 -34.17 84.73
CA GLU A 280 53.60 -33.98 83.52
C GLU A 280 52.82 -34.28 82.23
N VAL A 281 52.05 -35.38 82.19
CA VAL A 281 51.19 -35.73 81.04
C VAL A 281 50.10 -34.67 80.82
N GLU A 282 49.47 -34.15 81.86
CA GLU A 282 48.52 -33.05 81.74
C GLU A 282 49.19 -31.73 81.30
N GLY A 283 50.41 -31.46 81.79
CA GLY A 283 51.21 -30.32 81.36
C GLY A 283 51.56 -30.37 79.87
N LEU A 284 51.84 -31.56 79.34
CA LEU A 284 52.04 -31.79 77.90
C LEU A 284 50.74 -31.69 77.11
N ARG A 285 49.62 -32.24 77.60
CA ARG A 285 48.29 -32.12 76.96
C ARG A 285 47.85 -30.66 76.84
N ARG A 286 47.95 -29.86 77.92
CA ARG A 286 47.63 -28.42 77.89
C ARG A 286 48.54 -27.62 76.95
N LYS A 287 49.77 -28.08 76.68
CA LYS A 287 50.65 -27.50 75.65
C LYS A 287 50.19 -27.90 74.25
N LEU A 288 49.81 -29.16 74.04
CA LEU A 288 49.28 -29.66 72.76
C LEU A 288 48.00 -28.91 72.35
N GLU A 289 47.01 -28.83 73.24
CA GLU A 289 45.74 -28.11 73.01
C GLU A 289 45.94 -26.64 72.62
N ARG A 290 46.93 -25.97 73.21
CA ARG A 290 47.28 -24.57 72.87
C ARG A 290 47.94 -24.45 71.50
N MET A 291 48.68 -25.47 71.06
CA MET A 291 49.28 -25.52 69.73
C MET A 291 48.26 -25.92 68.66
N GLU A 292 47.29 -26.77 69.01
CA GLU A 292 46.16 -27.14 68.15
C GLU A 292 45.25 -25.93 67.89
N LYS A 293 44.82 -25.21 68.93
CA LYS A 293 44.04 -23.96 68.78
C LYS A 293 44.74 -22.92 67.92
N LYS A 294 46.06 -22.74 68.09
CA LYS A 294 46.86 -21.85 67.23
C LYS A 294 46.90 -22.29 65.77
N LYS A 295 46.87 -23.61 65.49
CA LYS A 295 46.77 -24.12 64.12
C LYS A 295 45.37 -23.90 63.54
N GLU A 296 44.32 -24.11 64.33
CA GLU A 296 42.94 -23.82 63.93
C GLU A 296 42.75 -22.33 63.58
N GLU A 297 43.27 -21.42 64.41
CA GLU A 297 43.30 -19.98 64.15
C GLU A 297 44.05 -19.64 62.85
N LEU A 298 45.22 -20.26 62.60
CA LEU A 298 46.02 -20.05 61.39
C LEU A 298 45.27 -20.51 60.13
N VAL A 299 44.69 -21.72 60.16
CA VAL A 299 43.89 -22.27 59.06
C VAL A 299 42.66 -21.42 58.79
N ASN A 300 41.98 -20.92 59.82
CA ASN A 300 40.84 -20.02 59.64
C ASN A 300 41.25 -18.70 58.96
N MET A 301 42.38 -18.11 59.36
CA MET A 301 42.91 -16.89 58.72
C MET A 301 43.36 -17.13 57.26
N GLU A 302 43.92 -18.31 56.95
CA GLU A 302 44.25 -18.72 55.59
C GLU A 302 43.00 -18.88 54.72
N LEU A 303 41.97 -19.57 55.22
CA LEU A 303 40.67 -19.73 54.55
C LEU A 303 39.96 -18.37 54.33
N GLU A 304 40.04 -17.44 55.28
CA GLU A 304 39.50 -16.09 55.09
C GLU A 304 40.27 -15.30 54.03
N LYS A 305 41.60 -15.40 54.01
CA LYS A 305 42.45 -14.80 52.98
C LYS A 305 42.15 -15.36 51.60
N GLU A 306 41.96 -16.67 51.47
CA GLU A 306 41.56 -17.32 50.22
C GLU A 306 40.18 -16.85 49.77
N ARG A 307 39.17 -16.86 50.65
CA ARG A 307 37.82 -16.34 50.35
C ARG A 307 37.83 -14.87 49.93
N LEU A 308 38.69 -14.04 50.51
CA LEU A 308 38.85 -12.64 50.12
C LEU A 308 39.55 -12.52 48.76
N ALA A 309 40.57 -13.33 48.48
CA ALA A 309 41.24 -13.38 47.18
C ALA A 309 40.32 -13.89 46.06
N GLU A 310 39.49 -14.90 46.32
CA GLU A 310 38.45 -15.37 45.38
C GLU A 310 37.42 -14.28 45.07
N LYS A 311 36.93 -13.57 46.10
CA LYS A 311 36.03 -12.42 45.91
C LYS A 311 36.68 -11.32 45.08
N LEU A 312 37.95 -11.00 45.34
CA LEU A 312 38.67 -9.96 44.61
C LEU A 312 38.89 -10.35 43.14
N LYS A 313 39.33 -11.60 42.88
CA LYS A 313 39.39 -12.18 41.52
C LYS A 313 38.03 -12.19 40.82
N ALA A 314 36.94 -12.48 41.53
CA ALA A 314 35.59 -12.45 40.96
C ALA A 314 35.19 -11.03 40.51
N TRP A 315 35.56 -9.99 41.26
CA TRP A 315 35.36 -8.59 40.83
C TRP A 315 36.27 -8.19 39.67
N GLU A 316 37.54 -8.60 39.66
CA GLU A 316 38.46 -8.37 38.53
C GLU A 316 37.98 -9.05 37.24
N ASN A 317 37.49 -10.29 37.34
CA ASN A 317 36.88 -11.05 36.24
C ASN A 317 35.55 -10.41 35.79
N LEU A 318 34.80 -9.78 36.69
CA LEU A 318 33.59 -9.03 36.32
C LEU A 318 33.94 -7.78 35.52
N GLY A 319 34.99 -7.04 35.89
CA GLY A 319 35.51 -5.92 35.10
C GLY A 319 35.97 -6.37 33.69
N GLN A 320 36.72 -7.47 33.61
CA GLN A 320 37.18 -8.03 32.33
C GLN A 320 36.03 -8.52 31.44
N SER A 321 35.01 -9.17 32.00
CA SER A 321 33.88 -9.72 31.24
C SER A 321 32.84 -8.68 30.81
N THR A 322 32.69 -7.57 31.55
CA THR A 322 31.76 -6.48 31.23
C THR A 322 32.39 -5.36 30.38
N GLY A 323 33.72 -5.29 30.30
CA GLY A 323 34.44 -4.21 29.61
C GLY A 323 34.40 -2.86 30.35
N LEU A 324 33.87 -2.84 31.58
CA LEU A 324 33.83 -1.67 32.47
C LEU A 324 35.01 -1.75 33.45
N ASN A 325 35.58 -0.60 33.84
CA ASN A 325 36.70 -0.54 34.79
C ASN A 325 36.26 -0.75 36.25
N ILE A 326 35.55 -1.85 36.51
CA ILE A 326 35.06 -2.22 37.83
C ILE A 326 36.07 -3.15 38.48
N ARG A 327 36.83 -2.65 39.47
CA ARG A 327 37.77 -3.47 40.27
C ARG A 327 37.36 -3.55 41.74
N LYS A 328 36.49 -2.64 42.20
CA LYS A 328 35.90 -2.60 43.54
C LYS A 328 34.39 -2.35 43.46
N PRO A 329 33.61 -2.70 44.50
CA PRO A 329 32.18 -2.38 44.57
C PRO A 329 31.86 -0.88 44.44
N GLU A 330 32.78 0.00 44.84
CA GLU A 330 32.67 1.46 44.68
C GLU A 330 32.80 1.94 43.22
N ASP A 331 33.43 1.15 42.35
CA ASP A 331 33.55 1.48 40.92
C ASP A 331 32.22 1.16 40.20
N LEU A 332 31.56 0.06 40.58
CA LEU A 332 30.24 -0.31 40.09
C LEU A 332 29.20 0.77 40.40
N SER A 333 29.18 1.32 41.63
CA SER A 333 28.24 2.39 41.97
C SER A 333 28.51 3.68 41.18
N ARG A 334 29.78 4.01 40.90
CA ARG A 334 30.15 5.14 40.03
C ARG A 334 29.69 4.94 38.59
N GLU A 335 29.88 3.76 38.00
CA GLU A 335 29.39 3.47 36.64
C GLU A 335 27.86 3.45 36.57
N VAL A 336 27.17 2.90 37.58
CA VAL A 336 25.70 2.97 37.67
C VAL A 336 25.22 4.43 37.72
N ILE A 337 25.87 5.29 38.49
CA ILE A 337 25.54 6.74 38.54
C ILE A 337 25.80 7.40 37.18
N GLN A 338 26.91 7.10 36.49
CA GLN A 338 27.17 7.64 35.15
C GLN A 338 26.13 7.16 34.12
N ILE A 339 25.72 5.89 34.17
CA ILE A 339 24.69 5.34 33.29
C ILE A 339 23.34 6.02 33.56
N GLN A 340 22.96 6.20 34.84
CA GLN A 340 21.75 6.93 35.22
C GLN A 340 21.79 8.40 34.76
N GLN A 341 22.92 9.09 34.88
CA GLN A 341 23.09 10.46 34.37
C GLN A 341 22.96 10.53 32.83
N ARG A 342 23.56 9.58 32.10
CA ARG A 342 23.39 9.46 30.64
C ARG A 342 21.94 9.18 30.26
N GLU A 343 21.24 8.32 31.00
CA GLU A 343 19.84 8.00 30.78
C GLU A 343 18.92 9.20 31.03
N ILE A 344 19.17 9.98 32.09
CA ILE A 344 18.45 11.24 32.37
C ILE A 344 18.65 12.24 31.23
N ALA A 345 19.90 12.47 30.79
CA ALA A 345 20.19 13.38 29.68
C ALA A 345 19.53 12.93 28.35
N LEU A 346 19.53 11.62 28.07
CA LEU A 346 18.83 11.07 26.90
C LEU A 346 17.30 11.18 27.02
N LYS A 347 16.73 11.07 28.21
CA LYS A 347 15.31 11.33 28.47
C LYS A 347 14.96 12.80 28.26
N GLU A 348 15.76 13.74 28.78
CA GLU A 348 15.60 15.19 28.56
C GLU A 348 15.69 15.56 27.06
N GLN A 349 16.64 14.98 26.33
CA GLN A 349 16.73 15.12 24.87
C GLN A 349 15.49 14.56 24.17
N ASN A 350 14.97 13.40 24.59
CA ASN A 350 13.71 12.87 24.06
C ASN A 350 12.52 13.78 24.38
N TYR A 351 12.40 14.34 25.58
CA TYR A 351 11.34 15.29 25.93
C TYR A 351 11.40 16.57 25.09
N THR A 352 12.60 17.12 24.84
CA THR A 352 12.78 18.32 24.00
C THR A 352 12.56 18.05 22.51
N LEU A 353 12.90 16.86 22.01
CA LEU A 353 12.55 16.45 20.64
C LEU A 353 11.05 16.22 20.49
N ASN A 354 10.41 15.53 21.44
CA ASN A 354 8.98 15.22 21.40
C ASN A 354 8.12 16.50 21.56
N SER A 355 8.56 17.48 22.36
CA SER A 355 7.90 18.79 22.43
C SER A 355 8.04 19.59 21.13
N ARG A 356 9.20 19.53 20.46
CA ARG A 356 9.41 20.10 19.12
C ARG A 356 8.52 19.45 18.06
N VAL A 357 8.42 18.12 18.03
CA VAL A 357 7.50 17.38 17.15
C VAL A 357 6.06 17.84 17.37
N ARG A 358 5.58 17.87 18.62
CA ARG A 358 4.24 18.36 18.96
C ARG A 358 3.99 19.83 18.64
N SER A 359 5.02 20.68 18.58
CA SER A 359 4.88 22.06 18.08
C SER A 359 4.80 22.12 16.56
N ALA A 360 5.59 21.31 15.84
CA ALA A 360 5.56 21.23 14.39
C ALA A 360 4.24 20.61 13.88
N GLU A 361 3.68 19.63 14.60
CA GLU A 361 2.36 19.05 14.31
C GLU A 361 1.23 20.08 14.47
N ARG A 362 1.27 20.91 15.52
CA ARG A 362 0.31 22.00 15.72
C ARG A 362 0.36 23.03 14.59
N LEU A 363 1.54 23.56 14.28
CA LEU A 363 1.75 24.46 13.14
C LEU A 363 1.27 23.82 11.81
N ARG A 364 1.47 22.51 11.63
CA ARG A 364 1.00 21.77 10.45
C ARG A 364 -0.52 21.57 10.42
N SER A 365 -1.21 21.55 11.56
CA SER A 365 -2.68 21.60 11.63
C SER A 365 -3.18 22.99 11.30
N GLU A 366 -2.60 24.02 11.93
CA GLU A 366 -2.92 25.44 11.71
C GLU A 366 -2.80 25.80 10.22
N PHE A 367 -1.67 25.49 9.56
CA PHE A 367 -1.52 25.71 8.12
C PHE A 367 -2.47 24.88 7.24
N ARG A 368 -2.92 23.70 7.70
CA ARG A 368 -3.92 22.89 6.98
C ARG A 368 -5.30 23.53 7.08
N GLU A 369 -5.66 24.04 8.25
CA GLU A 369 -6.92 24.76 8.50
C GLU A 369 -6.95 26.08 7.74
N GLU A 370 -5.87 26.87 7.77
CA GLU A 370 -5.71 28.07 6.92
C GLU A 370 -5.84 27.73 5.43
N SER A 371 -5.15 26.70 4.95
CA SER A 371 -5.27 26.25 3.55
C SER A 371 -6.70 25.84 3.18
N SER A 372 -7.44 25.23 4.11
CA SER A 372 -8.84 24.88 3.93
C SER A 372 -9.74 26.13 3.88
N GLN A 373 -9.54 27.08 4.79
CA GLN A 373 -10.26 28.35 4.81
C GLN A 373 -10.02 29.19 3.55
N GLN A 374 -8.77 29.25 3.06
CA GLN A 374 -8.45 29.96 1.83
C GLN A 374 -9.10 29.29 0.61
N ARG A 375 -9.09 27.95 0.52
CA ARG A 375 -9.84 27.22 -0.52
C ARG A 375 -11.33 27.54 -0.46
N GLY A 376 -11.93 27.56 0.74
CA GLY A 376 -13.32 27.97 0.95
C GLY A 376 -13.61 29.37 0.40
N LYS A 377 -12.79 30.37 0.78
CA LYS A 377 -12.90 31.74 0.27
C LYS A 377 -12.79 31.82 -1.26
N THR A 378 -11.83 31.12 -1.86
CA THR A 378 -11.69 31.10 -3.33
C THR A 378 -12.89 30.47 -4.03
N LEU A 379 -13.51 29.43 -3.43
CA LEU A 379 -14.72 28.80 -3.98
C LEU A 379 -15.95 29.72 -3.87
N GLU A 380 -16.06 30.48 -2.78
CA GLU A 380 -17.11 31.51 -2.64
C GLU A 380 -16.94 32.66 -3.62
N GLU A 381 -15.71 33.14 -3.84
CA GLU A 381 -15.41 34.14 -4.87
C GLU A 381 -15.71 33.62 -6.27
N GLN A 382 -15.37 32.37 -6.56
CA GLN A 382 -15.70 31.74 -7.84
C GLN A 382 -17.23 31.71 -8.07
N LYS A 383 -18.01 31.26 -7.08
CA LYS A 383 -19.49 31.27 -7.15
C LYS A 383 -20.06 32.68 -7.33
N LYS A 384 -19.47 33.69 -6.67
CA LYS A 384 -19.84 35.11 -6.86
C LYS A 384 -19.56 35.59 -8.29
N ARG A 385 -18.40 35.23 -8.87
CA ARG A 385 -18.07 35.53 -10.29
C ARG A 385 -19.03 34.83 -11.25
N GLU A 386 -19.32 33.55 -11.06
CA GLU A 386 -20.26 32.79 -11.89
C GLU A 386 -21.68 33.41 -11.85
N MET A 387 -22.13 33.85 -10.68
CA MET A 387 -23.40 34.58 -10.55
C MET A 387 -23.36 35.93 -11.29
N GLN A 388 -22.28 36.71 -11.16
CA GLN A 388 -22.08 37.97 -11.87
C GLN A 388 -22.04 37.77 -13.39
N ASP A 389 -21.33 36.77 -13.90
CA ASP A 389 -21.30 36.42 -15.32
C ASP A 389 -22.69 36.04 -15.84
N SER A 390 -23.48 35.30 -15.04
CA SER A 390 -24.86 34.96 -15.40
C SER A 390 -25.77 36.19 -15.52
N LEU A 391 -25.53 37.20 -14.66
CA LEU A 391 -26.22 38.49 -14.70
C LEU A 391 -25.77 39.33 -15.89
N VAL A 392 -24.46 39.41 -16.16
CA VAL A 392 -23.90 40.10 -17.33
C VAL A 392 -24.47 39.52 -18.63
N ARG A 393 -24.50 38.19 -18.78
CA ARG A 393 -25.13 37.53 -19.95
C ARG A 393 -26.61 37.87 -20.09
N ARG A 394 -27.34 38.00 -18.97
CA ARG A 394 -28.77 38.40 -18.97
C ARG A 394 -28.95 39.86 -19.38
N LEU A 395 -28.10 40.76 -18.88
CA LEU A 395 -28.12 42.18 -19.23
C LEU A 395 -27.71 42.39 -20.70
N GLN A 396 -26.69 41.69 -21.19
CA GLN A 396 -26.29 41.71 -22.61
C GLN A 396 -27.45 41.28 -23.53
N LYS A 397 -28.19 40.20 -23.18
CA LYS A 397 -29.40 39.80 -23.92
C LYS A 397 -30.47 40.90 -23.91
N ARG A 398 -30.71 41.55 -22.77
CA ARG A 398 -31.69 42.65 -22.68
C ARG A 398 -31.26 43.89 -23.47
N VAL A 399 -29.98 44.26 -23.43
CA VAL A 399 -29.43 45.35 -24.26
C VAL A 399 -29.57 45.03 -25.73
N LEU A 400 -29.30 43.79 -26.16
CA LEU A 400 -29.49 43.36 -27.55
C LEU A 400 -30.96 43.48 -28.00
N LEU A 401 -31.92 43.09 -27.16
CA LEU A 401 -33.35 43.26 -27.45
C LEU A 401 -33.74 44.74 -27.55
N LEU A 402 -33.37 45.56 -26.57
CA LEU A 402 -33.61 47.01 -26.59
C LEU A 402 -32.94 47.71 -27.80
N THR A 403 -31.79 47.20 -28.24
CA THR A 403 -31.10 47.69 -29.44
C THR A 403 -31.91 47.37 -30.69
N LYS A 404 -32.42 46.14 -30.82
CA LYS A 404 -33.32 45.74 -31.92
C LYS A 404 -34.64 46.52 -31.90
N GLU A 405 -35.23 46.76 -30.73
CA GLU A 405 -36.45 47.57 -30.58
C GLU A 405 -36.19 49.03 -31.00
N ARG A 406 -35.08 49.64 -30.54
CA ARG A 406 -34.64 50.97 -30.97
C ARG A 406 -34.45 51.05 -32.48
N ASP A 407 -33.76 50.07 -33.07
CA ASP A 407 -33.45 50.08 -34.50
C ASP A 407 -34.68 49.79 -35.37
N GLY A 408 -35.61 48.97 -34.88
CA GLY A 408 -36.94 48.80 -35.48
C GLY A 408 -37.76 50.08 -35.43
N MET A 409 -37.83 50.77 -34.28
CA MET A 409 -38.49 52.07 -34.18
C MET A 409 -37.83 53.14 -35.06
N ARG A 410 -36.50 53.13 -35.19
CA ARG A 410 -35.79 54.02 -36.11
C ARG A 410 -36.15 53.71 -37.57
N ALA A 411 -36.12 52.45 -37.99
CA ALA A 411 -36.50 52.07 -39.36
C ALA A 411 -37.96 52.44 -39.69
N ILE A 412 -38.87 52.36 -38.71
CA ILE A 412 -40.25 52.84 -38.86
C ILE A 412 -40.28 54.37 -39.04
N LEU A 413 -39.53 55.14 -38.25
CA LEU A 413 -39.44 56.61 -38.42
C LEU A 413 -38.81 56.99 -39.77
N GLU A 414 -37.71 56.35 -40.16
CA GLU A 414 -37.06 56.52 -41.46
C GLU A 414 -38.02 56.17 -42.62
N SER A 415 -38.93 55.20 -42.43
CA SER A 415 -39.97 54.90 -43.43
C SER A 415 -40.98 56.05 -43.57
N TYR A 416 -41.46 56.63 -42.48
CA TYR A 416 -42.36 57.80 -42.53
C TYR A 416 -41.67 59.06 -43.08
N ASP A 417 -40.40 59.29 -42.72
CA ASP A 417 -39.59 60.38 -43.30
C ASP A 417 -39.40 60.19 -44.82
N SER A 418 -39.29 58.94 -45.28
CA SER A 418 -39.23 58.61 -46.72
C SER A 418 -40.58 58.73 -47.44
N GLU A 419 -41.71 58.57 -46.74
CA GLU A 419 -43.06 58.80 -47.28
C GLU A 419 -43.41 60.29 -47.36
N LEU A 420 -42.80 61.13 -46.52
CA LEU A 420 -42.93 62.59 -46.56
C LEU A 420 -42.09 63.25 -47.66
N ALA A 421 -41.22 62.51 -48.35
CA ALA A 421 -40.46 62.99 -49.50
C ALA A 421 -41.35 63.03 -50.77
N PRO A 422 -41.66 64.21 -51.35
CA PRO A 422 -42.77 64.33 -52.29
C PRO A 422 -42.40 64.02 -53.75
N THR A 423 -42.16 62.75 -54.10
CA THR A 423 -42.17 62.32 -55.53
C THR A 423 -42.56 60.84 -55.74
N GLU A 424 -43.33 60.58 -56.81
CA GLU A 424 -43.60 59.24 -57.41
C GLU A 424 -44.53 58.25 -56.67
N TYR A 425 -45.67 58.73 -56.17
CA TYR A 425 -46.74 57.86 -55.67
C TYR A 425 -47.53 57.17 -56.80
N SER A 426 -47.29 55.86 -57.04
CA SER A 426 -48.28 54.84 -57.44
C SER A 426 -47.63 53.51 -57.88
N PRO A 427 -46.79 53.44 -58.95
CA PRO A 427 -46.33 52.16 -59.49
C PRO A 427 -45.24 51.49 -58.62
N GLN A 428 -44.44 52.29 -57.91
CA GLN A 428 -43.41 51.77 -57.01
C GLN A 428 -44.03 51.14 -55.75
N LEU A 429 -45.14 51.69 -55.24
CA LEU A 429 -45.86 51.13 -54.10
C LEU A 429 -46.45 49.74 -54.46
N SER A 430 -47.02 49.57 -55.65
CA SER A 430 -47.53 48.26 -56.11
C SER A 430 -46.44 47.24 -56.51
N ARG A 431 -45.18 47.66 -56.66
CA ARG A 431 -44.02 46.75 -56.72
C ARG A 431 -43.55 46.38 -55.32
N ARG A 432 -43.34 47.37 -54.44
CA ARG A 432 -42.92 47.15 -53.05
C ARG A 432 -43.93 46.35 -52.24
N LEU A 433 -45.23 46.54 -52.48
CA LEU A 433 -46.29 45.70 -51.90
C LEU A 433 -46.14 44.25 -52.37
N ARG A 434 -45.94 44.02 -53.68
CA ARG A 434 -45.69 42.66 -54.21
C ARG A 434 -44.39 42.05 -53.71
N GLU A 435 -43.31 42.82 -53.60
CA GLU A 435 -42.03 42.35 -53.05
C GLU A 435 -42.15 42.02 -51.55
N ALA A 436 -42.91 42.83 -50.79
CA ALA A 436 -43.23 42.56 -49.39
C ALA A 436 -44.15 41.34 -49.24
N GLU A 437 -45.18 41.20 -50.08
CA GLU A 437 -46.05 40.01 -50.15
C GLU A 437 -45.22 38.77 -50.50
N ASP A 438 -44.28 38.84 -51.43
CA ASP A 438 -43.43 37.72 -51.85
C ASP A 438 -42.42 37.32 -50.76
N VAL A 439 -41.85 38.29 -50.02
CA VAL A 439 -41.03 38.03 -48.81
C VAL A 439 -41.87 37.49 -47.66
N LEU A 440 -43.11 37.98 -47.49
CA LEU A 440 -44.02 37.52 -46.45
C LEU A 440 -44.53 36.11 -46.75
N GLN A 441 -44.81 35.79 -48.02
CA GLN A 441 -45.10 34.44 -48.50
C GLN A 441 -43.91 33.50 -48.30
N LYS A 442 -42.68 33.94 -48.58
CA LYS A 442 -41.45 33.14 -48.34
C LYS A 442 -41.20 32.88 -46.86
N THR A 443 -41.41 33.88 -46.00
CA THR A 443 -41.29 33.72 -44.54
C THR A 443 -42.42 32.90 -43.92
N GLN A 444 -43.65 32.99 -44.45
CA GLN A 444 -44.75 32.09 -44.10
C GLN A 444 -44.48 30.65 -44.54
N ASN A 445 -44.02 30.44 -45.77
CA ASN A 445 -43.63 29.12 -46.26
C ASN A 445 -42.49 28.54 -45.41
N HIS A 446 -41.48 29.35 -45.06
CA HIS A 446 -40.38 28.90 -44.21
C HIS A 446 -40.82 28.63 -42.77
N ASN A 447 -41.73 29.43 -42.19
CA ASN A 447 -42.32 29.13 -40.89
C ASN A 447 -43.16 27.85 -40.95
N ALA A 448 -43.93 27.61 -42.02
CA ALA A 448 -44.67 26.37 -42.22
C ALA A 448 -43.71 25.16 -42.41
N GLU A 449 -42.59 25.32 -43.11
CA GLU A 449 -41.54 24.29 -43.18
C GLU A 449 -40.88 24.03 -41.83
N MET A 450 -40.63 25.07 -41.02
CA MET A 450 -40.08 24.94 -39.67
C MET A 450 -41.10 24.34 -38.70
N GLU A 451 -42.39 24.64 -38.83
CA GLU A 451 -43.48 23.99 -38.09
C GLU A 451 -43.66 22.53 -38.54
N VAL A 452 -43.51 22.21 -39.83
CA VAL A 452 -43.47 20.82 -40.33
C VAL A 452 -42.22 20.09 -39.84
N GLN A 453 -41.07 20.74 -39.70
CA GLN A 453 -39.87 20.15 -39.10
C GLN A 453 -40.00 19.99 -37.59
N LEU A 454 -40.65 20.94 -36.90
CA LEU A 454 -40.88 20.88 -35.46
C LEU A 454 -41.93 19.80 -35.12
N THR A 455 -43.02 19.71 -35.88
CA THR A 455 -44.02 18.64 -35.74
C THR A 455 -43.41 17.29 -36.10
N LYS A 456 -42.64 17.17 -37.19
CA LYS A 456 -41.86 15.94 -37.45
C LYS A 456 -40.91 15.60 -36.31
N ALA A 457 -40.17 16.56 -35.75
CA ALA A 457 -39.30 16.29 -34.60
C ALA A 457 -40.09 15.96 -33.30
N GLN A 458 -41.32 16.47 -33.14
CA GLN A 458 -42.23 16.13 -32.05
C GLN A 458 -42.90 14.77 -32.24
N ASP A 459 -43.21 14.39 -33.48
CA ASP A 459 -43.71 13.07 -33.86
C ASP A 459 -42.58 12.04 -33.84
N ASP A 460 -41.35 12.39 -34.19
CA ASP A 460 -40.16 11.55 -34.06
C ASP A 460 -39.79 11.38 -32.59
N THR A 461 -39.84 12.42 -31.75
CA THR A 461 -39.65 12.26 -30.30
C THR A 461 -40.86 11.65 -29.59
N GLY A 462 -42.06 11.79 -30.15
CA GLY A 462 -43.29 11.15 -29.70
C GLY A 462 -43.30 9.66 -30.02
N THR A 463 -42.91 9.29 -31.24
CA THR A 463 -42.70 7.90 -31.66
C THR A 463 -41.49 7.29 -31.00
N LEU A 464 -40.39 8.01 -30.74
CA LEU A 464 -39.28 7.51 -29.92
C LEU A 464 -39.67 7.33 -28.45
N LYS A 465 -40.56 8.18 -27.89
CA LYS A 465 -41.12 7.99 -26.54
C LYS A 465 -42.11 6.84 -26.47
N LEU A 466 -42.97 6.70 -27.47
CA LEU A 466 -43.86 5.55 -27.61
C LEU A 466 -43.05 4.28 -27.88
N GLN A 467 -41.97 4.33 -28.65
CA GLN A 467 -41.02 3.23 -28.84
C GLN A 467 -40.23 2.95 -27.57
N LEU A 468 -39.91 3.93 -26.72
CA LEU A 468 -39.30 3.68 -25.41
C LEU A 468 -40.32 3.05 -24.45
N GLN A 469 -41.56 3.54 -24.37
CA GLN A 469 -42.61 2.92 -23.57
C GLN A 469 -43.03 1.54 -24.09
N THR A 470 -43.06 1.33 -25.41
CA THR A 470 -43.25 0.00 -25.99
C THR A 470 -41.99 -0.84 -25.86
N LEU A 471 -40.77 -0.31 -25.83
CA LEU A 471 -39.56 -1.09 -25.51
C LEU A 471 -39.43 -1.40 -24.01
N GLU A 472 -40.04 -0.62 -23.12
CA GLU A 472 -40.17 -0.93 -21.69
C GLU A 472 -41.27 -2.00 -21.48
N LEU A 473 -42.44 -1.84 -22.11
CA LEU A 473 -43.50 -2.86 -22.11
C LEU A 473 -43.15 -4.11 -22.93
N GLU A 474 -42.29 -3.99 -23.94
CA GLU A 474 -41.77 -5.10 -24.75
C GLU A 474 -40.49 -5.68 -24.17
N SER A 475 -39.65 -5.00 -23.37
CA SER A 475 -38.58 -5.69 -22.64
C SER A 475 -39.19 -6.56 -21.54
N LEU A 476 -40.27 -6.10 -20.90
CA LEU A 476 -41.12 -6.92 -20.03
C LEU A 476 -41.83 -8.08 -20.75
N LYS A 477 -41.93 -8.09 -22.09
CA LYS A 477 -42.53 -9.20 -22.88
C LYS A 477 -41.53 -10.03 -23.70
N LYS A 478 -40.42 -9.45 -24.16
CA LYS A 478 -39.38 -10.05 -25.05
C LYS A 478 -38.27 -10.77 -24.28
N HIS A 479 -38.32 -10.78 -22.96
CA HIS A 479 -37.73 -11.90 -22.20
C HIS A 479 -38.45 -13.24 -22.46
N GLN A 480 -39.58 -13.24 -23.19
CA GLN A 480 -40.10 -14.40 -23.93
C GLN A 480 -39.99 -14.15 -25.45
N ALA A 481 -39.56 -15.15 -26.22
CA ALA A 481 -39.46 -15.15 -27.70
C ALA A 481 -38.37 -14.26 -28.36
N SER A 482 -37.11 -14.66 -28.13
CA SER A 482 -36.06 -14.93 -29.15
C SER A 482 -36.19 -14.42 -30.60
N ALA A 483 -35.07 -13.86 -31.11
CA ALA A 483 -34.52 -13.90 -32.49
C ALA A 483 -35.43 -13.58 -33.71
N ALA A 484 -35.01 -12.83 -34.74
CA ALA A 484 -33.74 -12.20 -35.08
C ALA A 484 -34.00 -10.69 -35.40
N ASP A 485 -33.46 -9.97 -36.40
CA ASP A 485 -32.41 -10.15 -37.42
C ASP A 485 -31.96 -8.72 -37.85
N SER A 486 -30.87 -8.45 -38.58
CA SER A 486 -29.72 -9.28 -38.99
C SER A 486 -28.42 -8.48 -38.85
N ASN A 487 -28.39 -7.25 -39.41
CA ASN A 487 -27.29 -6.27 -39.45
C ASN A 487 -26.78 -5.75 -38.08
N SER A 488 -27.09 -6.45 -36.99
CA SER A 488 -26.62 -6.15 -35.64
C SER A 488 -25.77 -7.27 -35.04
N SER A 489 -25.47 -8.34 -35.77
CA SER A 489 -24.62 -9.45 -35.30
C SER A 489 -23.23 -8.95 -34.89
N VAL A 490 -22.47 -8.34 -35.80
CA VAL A 490 -21.09 -7.89 -35.54
C VAL A 490 -21.02 -6.94 -34.33
N THR A 491 -21.90 -5.94 -34.25
CA THR A 491 -21.90 -4.98 -33.12
C THR A 491 -22.44 -5.55 -31.82
N LYS A 492 -23.36 -6.53 -31.85
CA LYS A 492 -23.80 -7.25 -30.64
C LYS A 492 -22.81 -8.31 -30.18
N GLU A 493 -22.06 -8.92 -31.11
CA GLU A 493 -20.95 -9.83 -30.82
C GLU A 493 -19.78 -9.04 -30.22
N GLU A 494 -19.40 -7.89 -30.80
CA GLU A 494 -18.43 -6.97 -30.19
C GLU A 494 -18.88 -6.49 -28.80
N VAL A 495 -20.13 -6.04 -28.63
CA VAL A 495 -20.67 -5.66 -27.31
C VAL A 495 -20.75 -6.86 -26.36
N GLY A 496 -21.00 -8.07 -26.86
CA GLY A 496 -20.98 -9.31 -26.09
C GLY A 496 -19.59 -9.67 -25.60
N ILE A 497 -18.59 -9.64 -26.50
CA ILE A 497 -17.17 -9.84 -26.20
C ILE A 497 -16.68 -8.77 -25.22
N LEU A 498 -17.08 -7.50 -25.37
CA LEU A 498 -16.72 -6.43 -24.45
C LEU A 498 -17.40 -6.60 -23.08
N ARG A 499 -18.67 -7.02 -23.02
CA ARG A 499 -19.36 -7.33 -21.74
C ARG A 499 -18.73 -8.50 -21.03
N GLN A 500 -18.47 -9.59 -21.75
CA GLN A 500 -17.78 -10.75 -21.19
C GLN A 500 -16.35 -10.39 -20.78
N LYS A 501 -15.66 -9.51 -21.51
CA LYS A 501 -14.34 -9.02 -21.10
C LYS A 501 -14.38 -8.11 -19.87
N ILE A 502 -15.46 -7.34 -19.66
CA ILE A 502 -15.70 -6.58 -18.43
C ILE A 502 -15.93 -7.55 -17.26
N GLU A 503 -16.78 -8.57 -17.43
CA GLU A 503 -17.06 -9.60 -16.42
C GLU A 503 -15.79 -10.41 -16.05
N ASP A 504 -15.00 -10.81 -17.05
CA ASP A 504 -13.68 -11.42 -16.87
C ASP A 504 -12.76 -10.51 -16.05
N LEU A 505 -12.67 -9.22 -16.40
CA LEU A 505 -11.81 -8.24 -15.70
C LEU A 505 -12.31 -7.93 -14.29
N GLU A 506 -13.62 -7.94 -14.05
CA GLU A 506 -14.22 -7.78 -12.72
C GLU A 506 -13.93 -9.01 -11.84
N SER A 507 -14.04 -10.22 -12.40
CA SER A 507 -13.66 -11.46 -11.70
C SER A 507 -12.15 -11.53 -11.42
N GLU A 508 -11.31 -11.10 -12.37
CA GLU A 508 -9.85 -11.03 -12.20
C GLU A 508 -9.48 -9.99 -11.15
N ARG A 509 -10.16 -8.84 -11.12
CA ARG A 509 -10.01 -7.81 -10.09
C ARG A 509 -10.41 -8.35 -8.71
N GLN A 510 -11.56 -9.01 -8.56
CA GLN A 510 -11.97 -9.62 -7.29
C GLN A 510 -10.93 -10.66 -6.83
N ARG A 511 -10.46 -11.53 -7.73
CA ARG A 511 -9.42 -12.52 -7.42
C ARG A 511 -8.10 -11.88 -7.01
N LEU A 512 -7.73 -10.75 -7.60
CA LEU A 512 -6.54 -9.97 -7.21
C LEU A 512 -6.73 -9.27 -5.86
N GLU A 513 -7.91 -8.74 -5.57
CA GLU A 513 -8.26 -8.17 -4.26
C GLU A 513 -8.18 -9.25 -3.15
N GLU A 514 -8.75 -10.43 -3.36
CA GLU A 514 -8.62 -11.58 -2.44
C GLU A 514 -7.16 -12.01 -2.24
N GLN A 515 -6.37 -12.11 -3.32
CA GLN A 515 -4.95 -12.43 -3.23
C GLN A 515 -4.17 -11.37 -2.49
N ASN A 516 -4.49 -10.09 -2.68
CA ASN A 516 -3.83 -8.98 -1.99
C ASN A 516 -4.18 -9.00 -0.49
N ASN A 517 -5.44 -9.20 -0.11
CA ASN A 517 -5.85 -9.36 1.29
C ASN A 517 -5.14 -10.53 1.99
N ILE A 518 -4.95 -11.67 1.30
CA ILE A 518 -4.20 -12.81 1.82
C ILE A 518 -2.70 -12.48 1.97
N LEU A 519 -2.12 -11.71 1.05
CA LEU A 519 -0.73 -11.25 1.14
C LEU A 519 -0.53 -10.23 2.26
N GLU A 520 -1.47 -9.31 2.46
CA GLU A 520 -1.46 -8.33 3.56
C GLU A 520 -1.54 -9.03 4.92
N MET A 521 -2.50 -9.94 5.14
CA MET A 521 -2.55 -10.73 6.39
C MET A 521 -1.30 -11.58 6.62
N ARG A 522 -0.65 -12.08 5.56
CA ARG A 522 0.64 -12.78 5.69
C ARG A 522 1.75 -11.81 6.08
N LEU A 523 1.85 -10.65 5.45
CA LEU A 523 2.83 -9.61 5.79
C LEU A 523 2.66 -9.13 7.22
N GLU A 524 1.43 -8.92 7.70
CA GLU A 524 1.16 -8.60 9.11
C GLU A 524 1.63 -9.71 10.05
N ARG A 525 1.32 -10.97 9.75
CA ARG A 525 1.80 -12.11 10.54
C ARG A 525 3.33 -12.20 10.58
N HIS A 526 4.00 -11.99 9.46
CA HIS A 526 5.47 -11.99 9.35
C HIS A 526 6.08 -10.80 10.13
N ASN A 527 5.51 -9.59 10.01
CA ASN A 527 5.92 -8.42 10.79
C ASN A 527 5.77 -8.66 12.31
N LEU A 528 4.68 -9.31 12.74
CA LEU A 528 4.45 -9.70 14.14
C LEU A 528 5.43 -10.79 14.64
N GLN A 529 6.01 -11.57 13.73
CA GLN A 529 7.07 -12.54 14.02
C GLN A 529 8.48 -11.92 13.99
N GLY A 530 8.59 -10.66 13.59
CA GLY A 530 9.87 -9.92 13.52
C GLY A 530 10.60 -10.03 12.18
N ASP A 531 9.95 -10.55 11.13
CA ASP A 531 10.48 -10.49 9.78
C ASP A 531 10.53 -9.04 9.28
N TYR A 532 11.50 -8.75 8.42
CA TYR A 532 11.77 -7.41 7.92
C TYR A 532 12.17 -7.43 6.44
N ASP A 533 11.86 -6.35 5.73
CA ASP A 533 12.27 -6.14 4.34
C ASP A 533 13.79 -5.84 4.29
N PRO A 534 14.64 -6.73 3.72
CA PRO A 534 16.09 -6.55 3.71
C PRO A 534 16.56 -5.40 2.81
N VAL A 535 15.70 -4.87 1.92
CA VAL A 535 16.00 -3.70 1.08
C VAL A 535 15.82 -2.39 1.87
N LYS A 536 14.92 -2.39 2.87
CA LYS A 536 14.61 -1.20 3.70
C LYS A 536 15.27 -1.23 5.08
N THR A 537 15.49 -2.43 5.64
CA THR A 537 15.89 -2.62 7.03
C THR A 537 17.09 -3.56 7.10
N GLN A 538 18.25 -3.01 7.46
CA GLN A 538 19.45 -3.81 7.74
C GLN A 538 19.54 -4.08 9.25
N VAL A 539 19.40 -5.33 9.67
CA VAL A 539 19.59 -5.72 11.07
C VAL A 539 21.10 -5.85 11.37
N LEU A 540 21.56 -5.09 12.36
CA LEU A 540 22.93 -5.08 12.84
C LEU A 540 22.98 -5.57 14.29
N HIS A 541 23.96 -6.42 14.61
CA HIS A 541 24.29 -6.79 15.98
C HIS A 541 25.81 -6.80 16.17
N PHE A 542 26.27 -6.67 17.41
CA PHE A 542 27.69 -6.79 17.72
C PHE A 542 28.21 -8.20 17.36
N LYS A 543 29.40 -8.27 16.75
CA LYS A 543 30.08 -9.55 16.46
C LYS A 543 30.38 -10.34 17.73
N MET A 544 30.77 -9.63 18.79
CA MET A 544 30.84 -10.14 20.16
C MET A 544 29.53 -9.74 20.86
N ASN A 545 28.55 -10.63 20.88
CA ASN A 545 27.33 -10.49 21.66
C ASN A 545 27.25 -11.57 22.76
N PRO A 546 26.43 -11.38 23.82
CA PRO A 546 26.34 -12.34 24.92
C PRO A 546 26.00 -13.77 24.47
N THR A 547 25.19 -13.94 23.42
CA THR A 547 24.85 -15.24 22.86
C THR A 547 26.03 -15.93 22.18
N THR A 548 26.88 -15.19 21.45
CA THR A 548 28.11 -15.72 20.84
C THR A 548 29.14 -16.10 21.90
N VAL A 549 29.29 -15.31 22.96
CA VAL A 549 30.17 -15.62 24.10
C VAL A 549 29.67 -16.87 24.83
N ALA A 550 28.37 -16.96 25.14
CA ALA A 550 27.79 -18.14 25.76
C ALA A 550 27.90 -19.40 24.88
N LYS A 551 27.76 -19.26 23.55
CA LYS A 551 27.97 -20.37 22.60
C LYS A 551 29.43 -20.81 22.56
N GLN A 552 30.39 -19.87 22.65
CA GLN A 552 31.81 -20.17 22.69
C GLN A 552 32.22 -20.85 24.02
N GLN A 553 31.71 -20.36 25.15
CA GLN A 553 31.90 -20.99 26.46
C GLN A 553 31.35 -22.42 26.47
N ARG A 554 30.10 -22.61 26.02
CA ARG A 554 29.52 -23.96 25.89
C ARG A 554 30.32 -24.89 24.98
N GLN A 555 30.95 -24.35 23.92
CA GLN A 555 31.83 -25.16 23.07
C GLN A 555 33.11 -25.56 23.81
N GLN A 556 33.74 -24.63 24.54
CA GLN A 556 34.90 -24.90 25.39
C GLN A 556 34.60 -25.93 26.48
N ASP A 557 33.43 -25.83 27.14
CA ASP A 557 32.99 -26.80 28.16
C ASP A 557 32.80 -28.20 27.55
N VAL A 558 32.19 -28.29 26.35
CA VAL A 558 32.00 -29.56 25.62
C VAL A 558 33.33 -30.17 25.21
N ASP A 559 34.30 -29.36 24.77
CA ASP A 559 35.61 -29.86 24.35
C ASP A 559 36.47 -30.26 25.56
N ALA A 560 36.43 -29.52 26.68
CA ALA A 560 37.05 -29.92 27.94
C ALA A 560 36.47 -31.24 28.49
N LEU A 561 35.13 -31.41 28.46
CA LEU A 561 34.49 -32.67 28.85
C LEU A 561 34.85 -33.83 27.92
N ARG A 562 35.09 -33.56 26.62
CA ARG A 562 35.59 -34.58 25.68
C ARG A 562 37.02 -35.00 26.03
N GLU A 563 37.89 -34.03 26.33
CA GLU A 563 39.27 -34.28 26.77
C GLU A 563 39.31 -35.09 28.07
N GLU A 564 38.52 -34.71 29.09
CA GLU A 564 38.37 -35.49 30.32
C GLU A 564 37.87 -36.92 30.05
N VAL A 565 36.85 -37.09 29.20
CA VAL A 565 36.34 -38.41 28.81
C VAL A 565 37.40 -39.23 28.06
N THR A 566 38.26 -38.63 27.24
CA THR A 566 39.38 -39.35 26.61
C THR A 566 40.43 -39.76 27.64
N CYS A 567 40.86 -38.85 28.51
CA CYS A 567 41.82 -39.14 29.59
C CYS A 567 41.31 -40.23 30.54
N LEU A 568 40.03 -40.21 30.91
CA LEU A 568 39.40 -41.25 31.73
C LEU A 568 39.29 -42.59 30.99
N ARG A 569 38.99 -42.59 29.68
CA ARG A 569 38.98 -43.82 28.86
C ARG A 569 40.36 -44.44 28.76
N ASP A 570 41.41 -43.64 28.61
CA ASP A 570 42.78 -44.13 28.51
C ASP A 570 43.35 -44.54 29.89
N LEU A 571 42.94 -43.88 30.97
CA LEU A 571 43.19 -44.34 32.34
C LEU A 571 42.50 -45.68 32.61
N VAL A 572 41.21 -45.83 32.27
CA VAL A 572 40.49 -47.11 32.41
C VAL A 572 41.14 -48.20 31.58
N ARG A 573 41.60 -47.89 30.36
CA ARG A 573 42.33 -48.84 29.51
C ARG A 573 43.64 -49.29 30.17
N SER A 574 44.46 -48.35 30.66
CA SER A 574 45.71 -48.70 31.35
C SER A 574 45.49 -49.47 32.67
N LEU A 575 44.38 -49.24 33.38
CA LEU A 575 43.98 -50.03 34.55
C LEU A 575 43.45 -51.43 34.18
N GLN A 576 42.79 -51.59 33.03
CA GLN A 576 42.37 -52.89 32.51
C GLN A 576 43.58 -53.71 32.02
N ASP A 577 44.49 -53.07 31.28
CA ASP A 577 45.75 -53.67 30.82
C ASP A 577 46.67 -54.04 32.00
N GLY A 578 46.72 -53.21 33.06
CA GLY A 578 47.42 -53.51 34.31
C GLY A 578 46.72 -54.54 35.19
N GLY A 579 45.40 -54.67 35.11
CA GLY A 579 44.60 -55.62 35.89
C GLY A 579 44.77 -57.08 35.48
N ALA A 580 45.19 -57.33 34.24
CA ALA A 580 45.38 -58.69 33.70
C ALA A 580 46.55 -59.47 34.33
N ALA A 581 47.42 -58.82 35.12
CA ALA A 581 48.63 -59.43 35.69
C ALA A 581 48.54 -59.82 37.18
N ALA A 582 47.43 -59.54 37.87
CA ALA A 582 47.36 -59.61 39.34
C ALA A 582 46.26 -60.53 39.93
N HIS A 583 45.72 -61.47 39.15
CA HIS A 583 44.76 -62.47 39.67
C HIS A 583 45.45 -63.70 40.30
N SER A 584 46.13 -63.51 41.44
CA SER A 584 46.33 -64.61 42.40
C SER A 584 46.57 -64.15 43.84
N LYS A 585 45.73 -64.68 44.75
CA LYS A 585 45.87 -64.79 46.23
C LYS A 585 45.50 -63.59 47.13
N ALA A 586 44.75 -63.93 48.20
CA ALA A 586 44.51 -63.21 49.47
C ALA A 586 43.87 -61.82 49.34
N ASP A 587 42.67 -61.51 49.85
CA ASP A 587 41.86 -62.05 50.96
C ASP A 587 42.47 -61.92 52.37
N SER A 588 41.68 -61.39 53.32
CA SER A 588 41.99 -61.08 54.73
C SER A 588 42.87 -59.84 55.09
N SER A 589 42.23 -58.68 55.36
CA SER A 589 42.27 -58.05 56.71
C SER A 589 41.34 -56.82 56.88
N LEU A 590 40.21 -57.05 57.55
CA LEU A 590 39.60 -56.26 58.64
C LEU A 590 39.82 -54.72 58.77
N HIS A 591 38.68 -54.02 58.81
CA HIS A 591 38.34 -52.84 59.63
C HIS A 591 39.11 -51.50 59.50
N ALA A 592 38.45 -50.56 58.80
CA ALA A 592 38.25 -49.18 59.28
C ALA A 592 36.79 -48.79 58.95
N SER A 593 35.89 -48.80 59.94
CA SER A 593 35.53 -47.62 60.76
C SER A 593 34.68 -46.62 59.98
N GLY A 594 33.39 -46.56 60.32
CA GLY A 594 32.44 -45.67 59.66
C GLY A 594 32.74 -44.20 59.96
N LEU A 595 32.78 -43.40 58.90
CA LEU A 595 32.67 -41.95 58.96
C LEU A 595 31.58 -41.55 57.97
N GLY A 596 30.39 -41.24 58.51
CA GLY A 596 29.33 -40.59 57.76
C GLY A 596 29.75 -39.15 57.45
N LEU A 597 30.56 -38.98 56.42
CA LEU A 597 30.87 -37.66 55.89
C LEU A 597 29.68 -37.17 55.07
N SER A 598 28.89 -36.30 55.69
CA SER A 598 27.97 -35.42 54.96
C SER A 598 28.79 -34.46 54.11
N LEU A 599 29.23 -34.94 52.95
CA LEU A 599 29.78 -34.10 51.90
C LEU A 599 28.76 -32.98 51.60
N PRO A 600 29.17 -31.70 51.53
CA PRO A 600 28.29 -30.65 51.04
C PRO A 600 27.75 -31.07 49.68
N PRO A 601 26.44 -30.84 49.38
CA PRO A 601 25.90 -31.19 48.08
C PRO A 601 26.75 -30.53 46.99
N SER A 602 27.20 -31.32 46.02
CA SER A 602 28.01 -30.84 44.91
C SER A 602 27.31 -29.67 44.21
N LYS A 603 28.06 -28.80 43.52
CA LYS A 603 27.49 -27.64 42.81
C LYS A 603 26.33 -28.06 41.89
N GLU A 604 26.47 -29.22 41.25
CA GLU A 604 25.42 -29.87 40.46
C GLU A 604 24.15 -30.19 41.24
N VAL A 605 24.23 -30.73 42.47
CA VAL A 605 23.05 -30.96 43.34
C VAL A 605 22.43 -29.63 43.80
N LEU A 606 23.23 -28.58 44.02
CA LEU A 606 22.72 -27.24 44.33
C LEU A 606 22.01 -26.60 43.13
N ASP A 607 22.55 -26.75 41.92
CA ASP A 607 21.95 -26.18 40.72
C ASP A 607 20.74 -27.00 40.23
N LEU A 608 20.73 -28.32 40.41
CA LEU A 608 19.54 -29.17 40.25
C LEU A 608 18.46 -28.82 41.28
N ARG A 609 18.81 -28.49 42.53
CA ARG A 609 17.85 -27.98 43.52
C ARG A 609 17.26 -26.63 43.11
N LYS A 610 18.09 -25.67 42.69
CA LYS A 610 17.58 -24.39 42.13
C LYS A 610 16.69 -24.61 40.91
N GLN A 611 17.03 -25.56 40.04
CA GLN A 611 16.22 -25.89 38.87
C GLN A 611 14.88 -26.51 39.29
N MET A 612 14.89 -27.44 40.27
CA MET A 612 13.70 -28.01 40.88
C MET A 612 12.82 -26.91 41.51
N GLU A 613 13.37 -26.08 42.40
CA GLU A 613 12.71 -24.92 43.02
C GLU A 613 12.13 -23.96 41.97
N SER A 614 12.86 -23.67 40.89
CA SER A 614 12.36 -22.82 39.79
C SER A 614 11.21 -23.47 39.01
N SER A 615 11.23 -24.80 38.87
CA SER A 615 10.17 -25.57 38.21
C SER A 615 8.93 -25.70 39.09
N GLU A 616 9.11 -25.87 40.40
CA GLU A 616 8.05 -25.87 41.39
C GLU A 616 7.40 -24.50 41.49
N LEU A 617 8.19 -23.42 41.53
CA LEU A 617 7.67 -22.04 41.50
C LEU A 617 6.94 -21.74 40.19
N ARG A 618 7.40 -22.26 39.04
CA ARG A 618 6.68 -22.17 37.75
C ARG A 618 5.36 -22.94 37.81
N ASN A 619 5.34 -24.13 38.40
CA ASN A 619 4.12 -24.94 38.58
C ASN A 619 3.14 -24.31 39.59
N GLN A 620 3.63 -23.67 40.66
CA GLN A 620 2.83 -22.90 41.61
C GLN A 620 2.18 -21.70 40.91
N ARG A 621 2.97 -20.87 40.20
CA ARG A 621 2.45 -19.75 39.40
C ARG A 621 1.44 -20.21 38.34
N LEU A 622 1.65 -21.36 37.71
CA LEU A 622 0.71 -21.92 36.75
C LEU A 622 -0.61 -22.34 37.43
N LYS A 623 -0.55 -22.97 38.62
CA LYS A 623 -1.73 -23.27 39.45
C LYS A 623 -2.47 -22.01 39.88
N GLU A 624 -1.76 -20.96 40.31
CA GLU A 624 -2.36 -19.66 40.68
C GLU A 624 -3.06 -18.99 39.49
N VAL A 625 -2.41 -18.95 38.32
CA VAL A 625 -3.01 -18.39 37.10
C VAL A 625 -4.23 -19.21 36.66
N PHE A 626 -4.16 -20.54 36.72
CA PHE A 626 -5.29 -21.42 36.41
C PHE A 626 -6.45 -21.20 37.39
N GLN A 627 -6.19 -21.17 38.71
CA GLN A 627 -7.20 -20.86 39.72
C GLN A 627 -7.84 -19.49 39.48
N ARG A 628 -7.05 -18.46 39.21
CA ARG A 628 -7.55 -17.11 38.94
C ARG A 628 -8.41 -17.05 37.66
N LYS A 629 -8.02 -17.77 36.60
CA LYS A 629 -8.79 -17.87 35.35
C LYS A 629 -10.08 -18.69 35.50
N ILE A 630 -10.07 -19.77 36.27
CA ILE A 630 -11.28 -20.53 36.61
C ILE A 630 -12.21 -19.68 37.49
N GLN A 631 -11.67 -18.92 38.44
CA GLN A 631 -12.47 -18.01 39.28
C GLN A 631 -13.10 -16.89 38.45
N GLU A 632 -12.33 -16.24 37.55
CA GLU A 632 -12.82 -15.26 36.59
C GLU A 632 -13.96 -15.82 35.72
N PHE A 633 -13.77 -17.01 35.13
CA PHE A 633 -14.80 -17.70 34.35
C PHE A 633 -16.05 -18.00 35.19
N ARG A 634 -15.89 -18.50 36.42
CA ARG A 634 -17.00 -18.78 37.35
C ARG A 634 -17.76 -17.51 37.74
N THR A 635 -17.08 -16.40 37.99
CA THR A 635 -17.72 -15.10 38.25
C THR A 635 -18.51 -14.60 37.04
N VAL A 636 -17.96 -14.75 35.83
CA VAL A 636 -18.68 -14.41 34.58
C VAL A 636 -19.92 -15.30 34.40
N CYS A 637 -19.80 -16.62 34.60
CA CYS A 637 -20.96 -17.52 34.56
C CYS A 637 -22.03 -17.13 35.59
N TYR A 638 -21.62 -16.85 36.84
CA TYR A 638 -22.54 -16.43 37.91
C TYR A 638 -23.32 -15.17 37.55
N VAL A 639 -22.65 -14.14 37.04
CA VAL A 639 -23.28 -12.87 36.63
C VAL A 639 -24.18 -13.03 35.39
N LEU A 640 -23.79 -13.87 34.42
CA LEU A 640 -24.55 -14.03 33.17
C LEU A 640 -25.74 -15.00 33.27
N THR A 641 -25.63 -16.07 34.04
CA THR A 641 -26.64 -17.15 34.10
C THR A 641 -27.42 -17.18 35.41
N GLY A 642 -26.97 -16.43 36.42
CA GLY A 642 -27.53 -16.50 37.77
C GLY A 642 -27.11 -17.75 38.57
N TYR A 643 -26.17 -18.58 38.08
CA TYR A 643 -25.74 -19.80 38.77
C TYR A 643 -24.25 -19.81 39.12
N GLN A 644 -23.96 -20.01 40.40
CA GLN A 644 -22.63 -20.30 40.91
C GLN A 644 -22.35 -21.79 40.74
N ILE A 645 -21.46 -22.13 39.80
CA ILE A 645 -21.07 -23.52 39.51
C ILE A 645 -19.82 -23.87 40.33
N ASP A 646 -19.98 -24.70 41.36
CA ASP A 646 -18.92 -25.27 42.19
C ASP A 646 -18.62 -26.74 41.82
N ILE A 647 -17.36 -27.16 41.92
CA ILE A 647 -16.97 -28.57 41.76
C ILE A 647 -16.84 -29.17 43.16
N THR A 648 -17.66 -30.17 43.49
CA THR A 648 -17.69 -30.76 44.85
C THR A 648 -16.78 -31.98 44.96
N THR A 649 -16.96 -32.95 44.07
CA THR A 649 -16.15 -34.16 43.94
C THR A 649 -15.94 -34.47 42.46
N GLU A 650 -15.13 -35.47 42.13
CA GLU A 650 -14.86 -35.82 40.73
C GLU A 650 -16.17 -36.10 39.96
N ASN A 651 -16.34 -35.40 38.85
CA ASN A 651 -17.54 -35.44 38.00
C ASN A 651 -18.86 -34.97 38.65
N GLN A 652 -18.80 -34.21 39.75
CA GLN A 652 -19.98 -33.58 40.37
C GLN A 652 -19.88 -32.05 40.43
N TYR A 653 -20.96 -31.39 40.03
CA TYR A 653 -21.10 -29.93 39.92
C TYR A 653 -22.29 -29.46 40.74
N ARG A 654 -22.05 -28.64 41.77
CA ARG A 654 -23.09 -27.97 42.55
C ARG A 654 -23.41 -26.63 41.90
N LEU A 655 -24.68 -26.38 41.62
CA LEU A 655 -25.20 -25.10 41.14
C LEU A 655 -26.02 -24.47 42.27
N ALA A 656 -25.57 -23.32 42.78
CA ALA A 656 -26.35 -22.45 43.65
C ALA A 656 -26.89 -21.26 42.84
N SER A 657 -28.16 -20.89 43.02
CA SER A 657 -28.77 -19.75 42.33
C SER A 657 -28.46 -18.45 43.06
N VAL A 658 -28.32 -17.33 42.33
CA VAL A 658 -28.36 -15.96 42.90
C VAL A 658 -29.63 -15.74 43.70
N TYR A 659 -30.74 -16.32 43.21
CA TYR A 659 -32.10 -16.14 43.75
C TYR A 659 -32.53 -17.29 44.67
N ALA A 660 -31.59 -17.98 45.31
CA ALA A 660 -31.88 -19.06 46.26
C ALA A 660 -32.60 -18.51 47.50
N GLU A 661 -33.69 -19.19 47.93
CA GLU A 661 -34.47 -18.81 49.11
C GLU A 661 -33.71 -19.13 50.41
N HIS A 662 -32.93 -20.22 50.42
CA HIS A 662 -32.07 -20.64 51.51
C HIS A 662 -30.62 -20.88 51.06
N MET A 663 -29.64 -20.69 51.97
CA MET A 663 -28.22 -20.85 51.67
C MET A 663 -27.81 -22.28 51.25
N ASP A 664 -28.60 -23.28 51.64
CA ASP A 664 -28.37 -24.69 51.30
C ASP A 664 -29.02 -25.11 49.96
N ASP A 665 -29.89 -24.27 49.39
CA ASP A 665 -30.63 -24.55 48.14
C ASP A 665 -29.66 -24.63 46.96
N SER A 666 -29.40 -25.86 46.55
CA SER A 666 -28.47 -26.13 45.46
C SER A 666 -28.85 -27.38 44.67
N LEU A 667 -28.63 -27.30 43.37
CA LEU A 667 -28.81 -28.39 42.42
C LEU A 667 -27.48 -29.11 42.23
N LEU A 668 -27.45 -30.43 42.36
CA LEU A 668 -26.24 -31.21 42.18
C LEU A 668 -26.33 -31.99 40.86
N PHE A 669 -25.40 -31.75 39.95
CA PHE A 669 -25.33 -32.44 38.66
C PHE A 669 -24.12 -33.37 38.60
N LYS A 670 -24.33 -34.60 38.17
CA LYS A 670 -23.27 -35.58 37.92
C LYS A 670 -23.05 -35.75 36.42
N LYS A 671 -21.80 -35.69 35.98
CA LYS A 671 -21.42 -36.00 34.59
C LYS A 671 -21.39 -37.52 34.40
N GLY A 672 -22.26 -38.04 33.54
CA GLY A 672 -22.27 -39.45 33.15
C GLY A 672 -21.13 -39.80 32.19
N SER A 673 -20.85 -41.11 32.06
CA SER A 673 -19.83 -41.67 31.14
C SER A 673 -19.99 -41.19 29.69
N ASN A 674 -21.23 -40.92 29.28
CA ASN A 674 -21.58 -40.55 27.90
C ASN A 674 -21.51 -39.04 27.67
N GLY A 675 -20.93 -38.26 28.59
CA GLY A 675 -20.85 -36.80 28.52
C GLY A 675 -22.13 -36.05 28.93
N SER A 676 -23.26 -36.74 29.04
CA SER A 676 -24.53 -36.18 29.53
C SER A 676 -24.48 -35.82 31.02
N MET A 677 -24.97 -34.63 31.38
CA MET A 677 -25.23 -34.28 32.78
C MET A 677 -26.52 -34.95 33.27
N GLN A 678 -26.53 -35.42 34.51
CA GLN A 678 -27.70 -35.96 35.21
C GLN A 678 -27.93 -35.16 36.50
N LEU A 679 -29.17 -34.78 36.78
CA LEU A 679 -29.55 -34.15 38.05
C LEU A 679 -29.59 -35.22 39.14
N MET A 680 -28.92 -34.97 40.27
CA MET A 680 -29.00 -35.76 41.50
C MET A 680 -30.09 -35.18 42.39
N GLU A 681 -30.77 -36.04 43.15
CA GLU A 681 -31.79 -35.62 44.10
C GLU A 681 -31.15 -34.86 45.30
N THR A 682 -31.47 -33.57 45.40
CA THR A 682 -31.26 -32.72 46.59
C THR A 682 -32.61 -32.32 47.17
N GLU A 683 -32.66 -31.85 48.43
CA GLU A 683 -33.92 -31.37 49.02
C GLU A 683 -34.55 -30.24 48.16
N PHE A 684 -33.71 -29.34 47.65
CA PHE A 684 -34.13 -28.30 46.69
C PHE A 684 -34.64 -28.88 45.36
N SER A 685 -34.02 -29.93 44.80
CA SER A 685 -34.53 -30.50 43.54
C SER A 685 -35.92 -31.14 43.68
N LYS A 686 -36.30 -31.60 44.88
CA LYS A 686 -37.62 -32.19 45.14
C LYS A 686 -38.75 -31.17 45.02
N THR A 687 -38.50 -29.90 45.39
CA THR A 687 -39.51 -28.83 45.29
C THR A 687 -39.77 -28.41 43.84
N LEU A 688 -38.85 -28.72 42.92
CA LEU A 688 -38.91 -28.39 41.49
C LEU A 688 -39.45 -29.53 40.61
N GLY A 689 -40.11 -30.54 41.21
CA GLY A 689 -40.49 -31.79 40.54
C GLY A 689 -41.27 -31.61 39.23
N GLU A 690 -42.17 -30.63 39.15
CA GLU A 690 -42.93 -30.31 37.92
C GLU A 690 -42.03 -29.79 36.79
N MET A 691 -41.10 -28.88 37.10
CA MET A 691 -40.12 -28.38 36.15
C MET A 691 -39.11 -29.45 35.72
N VAL A 692 -38.72 -30.35 36.63
CA VAL A 692 -37.87 -31.51 36.31
C VAL A 692 -38.61 -32.49 35.39
N ALA A 693 -39.91 -32.74 35.61
CA ALA A 693 -40.70 -33.56 34.71
C ALA A 693 -40.81 -32.91 33.32
N LEU A 694 -41.15 -31.63 33.23
CA LEU A 694 -41.40 -30.95 31.95
C LEU A 694 -40.09 -30.71 31.17
N HIS A 695 -39.11 -30.03 31.75
CA HIS A 695 -37.92 -29.60 31.01
C HIS A 695 -36.85 -30.71 30.91
N LEU A 696 -36.72 -31.56 31.92
CA LEU A 696 -35.67 -32.58 31.96
C LEU A 696 -36.11 -33.94 31.41
N HIS A 697 -37.33 -34.40 31.69
CA HIS A 697 -37.81 -35.69 31.16
C HIS A 697 -38.44 -35.57 29.76
N HIS A 698 -39.35 -34.59 29.55
CA HIS A 698 -40.01 -34.43 28.25
C HIS A 698 -39.13 -33.69 27.23
N GLN A 699 -38.63 -32.49 27.58
CA GLN A 699 -37.83 -31.68 26.65
C GLN A 699 -36.34 -32.07 26.60
N LYS A 700 -35.83 -32.83 27.58
CA LYS A 700 -34.43 -33.29 27.69
C LYS A 700 -33.39 -32.17 27.59
N SER A 701 -33.73 -30.97 28.07
CA SER A 701 -32.90 -29.76 27.90
C SER A 701 -32.50 -29.16 29.25
N MET A 702 -31.23 -29.36 29.61
CA MET A 702 -30.62 -28.77 30.82
C MET A 702 -30.69 -27.23 30.83
N PRO A 703 -30.39 -26.51 29.71
CA PRO A 703 -30.54 -25.05 29.69
C PRO A 703 -31.99 -24.59 29.90
N ALA A 704 -32.97 -25.26 29.27
CA ALA A 704 -34.38 -24.90 29.44
C ALA A 704 -34.85 -25.09 30.89
N PHE A 705 -34.43 -26.18 31.54
CA PHE A 705 -34.68 -26.42 32.95
C PHE A 705 -34.08 -25.32 33.84
N LEU A 706 -32.78 -25.02 33.68
CA LEU A 706 -32.11 -24.01 34.49
C LEU A 706 -32.72 -22.61 34.29
N SER A 707 -33.06 -22.23 33.07
CA SER A 707 -33.73 -20.95 32.79
C SER A 707 -35.13 -20.86 33.41
N ALA A 708 -35.92 -21.94 33.36
CA ALA A 708 -37.23 -21.98 34.02
C ALA A 708 -37.10 -21.80 35.54
N VAL A 709 -36.15 -22.50 36.17
CA VAL A 709 -35.87 -22.38 37.61
C VAL A 709 -35.35 -20.98 37.98
N THR A 710 -34.52 -20.34 37.15
CA THR A 710 -34.10 -18.96 37.38
C THR A 710 -35.29 -18.00 37.36
N LEU A 711 -36.21 -18.16 36.41
CA LEU A 711 -37.40 -17.31 36.30
C LEU A 711 -38.40 -17.52 37.45
N ASP A 712 -38.61 -18.77 37.89
CA ASP A 712 -39.46 -19.09 39.04
C ASP A 712 -38.88 -18.49 40.34
N LEU A 713 -37.60 -18.75 40.63
CA LEU A 713 -36.92 -18.18 41.81
C LEU A 713 -36.93 -16.64 41.80
N PHE A 714 -36.65 -16.02 40.65
CA PHE A 714 -36.72 -14.57 40.51
C PHE A 714 -38.15 -14.03 40.73
N SER A 715 -39.18 -14.73 40.21
CA SER A 715 -40.58 -14.39 40.44
C SER A 715 -40.91 -14.44 41.94
N ARG A 716 -40.54 -15.51 42.64
CA ARG A 716 -40.77 -15.66 44.09
C ARG A 716 -40.05 -14.62 44.93
N GLN A 717 -38.87 -14.18 44.51
CA GLN A 717 -38.11 -13.15 45.21
C GLN A 717 -38.59 -11.72 44.88
N THR A 718 -39.40 -11.53 43.85
CA THR A 718 -40.01 -10.24 43.48
C THR A 718 -41.49 -10.11 43.86
N THR A 719 -42.15 -11.20 44.27
CA THR A 719 -43.45 -11.15 44.95
C THR A 719 -43.32 -10.65 46.38
N ILE A 720 -43.62 -9.36 46.56
CA ILE A 720 -43.92 -8.72 47.87
C ILE A 720 -45.41 -8.91 48.19
#